data_AF-A0A673K759-F1
#
_entry.id   AF-A0A673K759-F1
#
_cell.length_a   1.000
_cell.length_b   1.000
_cell.length_c   1.000
_cell.angle_alpha   90.00
_cell.angle_beta   90.00
_cell.angle_gamma   90.00
#
_symmetry.space_group_name_H-M   'P 1'
#
loop_
_entity.id
_entity.type
_entity.pdbx_description
1 polymer ?
#
loop_
_entity_poly.entity_id
_entity_poly.type
_entity_poly.pdbx_seq_one_letter_code
_entity_poly.pdbx_strand_id
1 'polypeptide(L)'
;TNEEVTDMINKKYIEFMPSMEGAEELLDQVESVSKDIDLLKSCIENEVQQNLHDAVTEYAKLKQQLEKNTAVIDLLQHLQEFDTAIEEYHRALQEKNYVVAAKQHGKARASVDALKAWKDTELPIVHALSSEITIQRENLIYHLGEEWQKLAVWKLPSTKSNYISPIIYVKSFLKTALHLNRGGSKGDESVPHALLPSILQALSIQGELHKKIKLFGKNTFWLLFKYMLKPLIIYPSLVVEVSSQPEQGAVLSLQCTETKAEHPDPSQVYTKVLTVLKTLHEHLFDVSIDEKKVSEILGDLIWEEMSECIIRECLVHSIPANSSQLAEYSEVIKQTEDFESSLKEMGYLAGDSTDLLKYARNINCHFASKKCQDVIVAARKLMTSEMHNTVKITPEYKLSIPKLPSPSGGEKERKESSKKRAHYDQQSLENEKQLSPNTLCLPVCRISESVQQLMELAIQTLSEVVGSSPQCAVQLFYTVRNIFHLFYDVRSSDEDSETCALNTAGRCGAPHLAAIQHNNCMFIAHHLLTLGFQFKPHLPLKDGVAYFVDLVPGFRRLGARCFVAQMNVQKAEMLERLSTARNFSNLDDEDNYSVASKAIRQVIHQLRRLGKVWQDVLPVNIYCKAIGTLLNTAISELINKIMMLEDISNVDGERLRTLCQTIIEEGPLVFNPLPDENKNKKYQEEVPVYVKKWMTLKEISMVLNANLQEIVDRWAEGKGPLAVEFSCNEMKSLIRALFKNTERRAAALAKIVK
;
A
#
# COMPACT_ATOMS: atom_id res chain seq x y z
N THR A 1 -116.07 121.64 20.50
CA THR A 1 -115.79 120.94 19.22
C THR A 1 -114.38 121.14 18.71
N ASN A 2 -113.73 122.29 18.89
CA ASN A 2 -112.32 122.46 18.43
C ASN A 2 -111.25 122.07 19.46
N GLU A 3 -111.58 122.02 20.75
CA GLU A 3 -110.64 121.56 21.79
C GLU A 3 -110.34 120.05 21.65
N GLU A 4 -111.34 119.17 21.43
CA GLU A 4 -111.11 117.71 21.32
C GLU A 4 -110.32 117.27 20.07
N VAL A 5 -110.60 117.83 18.88
CA VAL A 5 -109.91 117.44 17.63
C VAL A 5 -108.43 117.82 17.65
N THR A 6 -108.08 118.94 18.27
CA THR A 6 -106.72 119.49 18.11
C THR A 6 -105.82 119.17 19.29
N ASP A 7 -106.39 118.88 20.48
CA ASP A 7 -105.67 118.16 21.52
C ASP A 7 -105.24 116.77 21.00
N MET A 8 -106.04 116.13 20.14
CA MET A 8 -105.68 114.90 19.42
C MET A 8 -104.61 115.11 18.32
N ILE A 9 -104.61 116.27 17.64
CA ILE A 9 -103.53 116.64 16.70
C ILE A 9 -102.21 116.90 17.44
N ASN A 10 -102.24 117.62 18.56
CA ASN A 10 -101.05 117.83 19.38
C ASN A 10 -100.56 116.52 19.99
N LYS A 11 -101.43 115.62 20.44
CA LYS A 11 -101.02 114.28 20.90
C LYS A 11 -100.34 113.47 19.79
N LYS A 12 -100.92 113.43 18.60
CA LYS A 12 -100.34 112.74 17.42
C LYS A 12 -99.04 113.38 16.93
N TYR A 13 -98.90 114.70 17.06
CA TYR A 13 -97.68 115.42 16.69
C TYR A 13 -96.56 115.25 17.74
N ILE A 14 -96.92 115.24 19.03
CA ILE A 14 -96.02 114.92 20.15
C ILE A 14 -95.58 113.44 20.10
N GLU A 15 -96.41 112.53 19.57
CA GLU A 15 -96.00 111.13 19.32
C GLU A 15 -95.18 110.95 18.04
N PHE A 16 -95.34 111.78 17.00
CA PHE A 16 -94.64 111.63 15.72
C PHE A 16 -93.23 112.23 15.71
N MET A 17 -93.01 113.38 16.35
CA MET A 17 -91.68 114.03 16.43
C MET A 17 -90.58 113.11 17.04
N PRO A 18 -90.81 112.42 18.17
CA PRO A 18 -89.83 111.49 18.73
C PRO A 18 -89.58 110.27 17.83
N SER A 19 -90.58 109.85 17.06
CA SER A 19 -90.44 108.72 16.13
C SER A 19 -89.68 109.09 14.85
N MET A 20 -89.75 110.35 14.40
CA MET A 20 -89.01 110.85 13.23
C MET A 20 -87.55 111.14 13.61
N GLU A 21 -87.33 111.80 14.75
CA GLU A 21 -85.99 112.01 15.30
C GLU A 21 -85.32 110.67 15.63
N GLY A 22 -86.06 109.70 16.17
CA GLY A 22 -85.55 108.34 16.40
C GLY A 22 -85.23 107.56 15.11
N ALA A 23 -85.90 107.85 13.99
CA ALA A 23 -85.61 107.22 12.71
C ALA A 23 -84.40 107.85 12.00
N GLU A 24 -84.20 109.17 12.12
CA GLU A 24 -83.00 109.87 11.66
C GLU A 24 -81.77 109.46 12.50
N GLU A 25 -81.90 109.40 13.83
CA GLU A 25 -80.85 108.85 14.69
C GLU A 25 -80.52 107.39 14.34
N LEU A 26 -81.52 106.57 14.01
CA LEU A 26 -81.29 105.19 13.57
C LEU A 26 -80.58 105.12 12.20
N LEU A 27 -80.88 106.01 11.27
CA LEU A 27 -80.19 106.08 9.98
C LEU A 27 -78.74 106.51 10.15
N ASP A 28 -78.48 107.53 10.97
CA ASP A 28 -77.12 107.97 11.31
C ASP A 28 -76.35 106.87 12.06
N GLN A 29 -77.01 106.15 12.98
CA GLN A 29 -76.42 104.98 13.64
C GLN A 29 -76.13 103.84 12.66
N VAL A 30 -77.01 103.57 11.70
CA VAL A 30 -76.79 102.52 10.68
C VAL A 30 -75.65 102.91 9.75
N GLU A 31 -75.55 104.17 9.33
CA GLU A 31 -74.44 104.64 8.49
C GLU A 31 -73.10 104.64 9.26
N SER A 32 -73.12 105.01 10.55
CA SER A 32 -71.97 104.88 11.46
C SER A 32 -71.54 103.42 11.57
N VAL A 33 -72.47 102.51 11.85
CA VAL A 33 -72.18 101.07 11.98
C VAL A 33 -71.67 100.48 10.66
N SER A 34 -72.18 100.92 9.51
CA SER A 34 -71.67 100.46 8.21
C SER A 34 -70.23 100.92 7.98
N LYS A 35 -69.91 102.19 8.30
CA LYS A 35 -68.53 102.70 8.21
C LYS A 35 -67.60 101.98 9.18
N ASP A 36 -68.08 101.70 10.40
CA ASP A 36 -67.33 100.93 11.38
C ASP A 36 -67.08 99.50 10.88
N ILE A 37 -68.06 98.85 10.23
CA ILE A 37 -67.90 97.51 9.65
C ILE A 37 -66.89 97.50 8.50
N ASP A 38 -66.91 98.49 7.60
CA ASP A 38 -65.96 98.57 6.50
C ASP A 38 -64.54 98.87 6.99
N LEU A 39 -64.40 99.73 8.00
CA LEU A 39 -63.13 99.96 8.70
C LEU A 39 -62.64 98.68 9.38
N LEU A 40 -63.52 97.94 10.07
CA LEU A 40 -63.17 96.68 10.72
C LEU A 40 -62.74 95.63 9.70
N LYS A 41 -63.42 95.55 8.56
CA LYS A 41 -63.08 94.63 7.47
C LYS A 41 -61.73 94.96 6.85
N SER A 42 -61.45 96.24 6.58
CA SER A 42 -60.15 96.69 6.10
C SER A 42 -59.04 96.44 7.13
N CYS A 43 -59.34 96.60 8.42
CA CYS A 43 -58.38 96.32 9.50
C CYS A 43 -58.10 94.81 9.61
N ILE A 44 -59.12 93.96 9.45
CA ILE A 44 -58.95 92.50 9.42
C ILE A 44 -58.14 92.04 8.20
N GLU A 45 -58.44 92.55 7.00
CA GLU A 45 -57.78 92.12 5.76
C GLU A 45 -56.34 92.63 5.67
N ASN A 46 -56.07 93.88 6.05
CA ASN A 46 -54.72 94.45 5.88
C ASN A 46 -53.83 94.27 7.11
N GLU A 47 -54.33 94.50 8.33
CA GLU A 47 -53.48 94.38 9.53
C GLU A 47 -53.53 92.96 10.10
N VAL A 48 -54.72 92.40 10.32
CA VAL A 48 -54.81 91.10 11.02
C VAL A 48 -54.30 89.94 10.16
N GLN A 49 -54.68 89.85 8.88
CA GLN A 49 -54.16 88.79 8.00
C GLN A 49 -52.67 88.92 7.72
N GLN A 50 -52.15 90.14 7.53
CA GLN A 50 -50.74 90.35 7.28
C GLN A 50 -49.89 90.04 8.51
N ASN A 51 -50.31 90.51 9.70
CA ASN A 51 -49.65 90.15 10.96
C ASN A 51 -49.73 88.64 11.24
N LEU A 52 -50.84 87.98 10.89
CA LEU A 52 -50.97 86.53 11.01
C LEU A 52 -50.04 85.80 10.03
N HIS A 53 -49.91 86.28 8.78
CA HIS A 53 -48.99 85.71 7.80
C HIS A 53 -47.54 85.87 8.24
N ASP A 54 -47.15 87.07 8.67
CA ASP A 54 -45.81 87.35 9.19
C ASP A 54 -45.50 86.47 10.41
N ALA A 55 -46.43 86.35 11.36
CA ALA A 55 -46.30 85.46 12.51
C ALA A 55 -46.19 83.98 12.10
N VAL A 56 -46.93 83.52 11.08
CA VAL A 56 -46.82 82.14 10.57
C VAL A 56 -45.47 81.91 9.88
N THR A 57 -44.94 82.88 9.13
CA THR A 57 -43.61 82.76 8.51
C THR A 57 -42.48 82.82 9.54
N GLU A 58 -42.60 83.66 10.58
CA GLU A 58 -41.66 83.68 11.71
C GLU A 58 -41.74 82.38 12.51
N TYR A 59 -42.93 81.85 12.76
CA TYR A 59 -43.11 80.54 13.38
C TYR A 59 -42.49 79.42 12.54
N ALA A 60 -42.64 79.45 11.21
CA ALA A 60 -42.02 78.47 10.33
C ALA A 60 -40.49 78.56 10.36
N LYS A 61 -39.92 79.78 10.39
CA LYS A 61 -38.47 80.01 10.56
C LYS A 61 -37.99 79.51 11.92
N LEU A 62 -38.71 79.83 13.01
CA LEU A 62 -38.41 79.38 14.36
C LEU A 62 -38.51 77.87 14.49
N LYS A 63 -39.52 77.24 13.88
CA LYS A 63 -39.66 75.78 13.83
C LYS A 63 -38.51 75.14 13.07
N GLN A 64 -38.14 75.69 11.91
CA GLN A 64 -36.99 75.20 11.15
C GLN A 64 -35.66 75.40 11.92
N GLN A 65 -35.53 76.50 12.67
CA GLN A 65 -34.37 76.75 13.52
C GLN A 65 -34.36 75.82 14.74
N LEU A 66 -35.52 75.52 15.32
CA LEU A 66 -35.66 74.54 16.40
C LEU A 66 -35.30 73.15 15.91
N GLU A 67 -35.81 72.71 14.75
CA GLU A 67 -35.45 71.42 14.14
C GLU A 67 -33.94 71.32 13.84
N LYS A 68 -33.32 72.41 13.34
CA LYS A 68 -31.86 72.48 13.15
C LYS A 68 -31.11 72.43 14.48
N ASN A 69 -31.58 73.12 15.51
CA ASN A 69 -30.93 73.15 16.82
C ASN A 69 -31.06 71.80 17.53
N THR A 70 -32.22 71.14 17.46
CA THR A 70 -32.42 69.78 17.98
C THR A 70 -31.50 68.79 17.27
N ALA A 71 -31.40 68.87 15.94
CA ALA A 71 -30.47 68.08 15.15
C ALA A 71 -29.00 68.29 15.56
N VAL A 72 -28.60 69.53 15.85
CA VAL A 72 -27.25 69.84 16.34
C VAL A 72 -27.03 69.31 17.76
N ILE A 73 -28.03 69.38 18.64
CA ILE A 73 -27.97 68.84 20.00
C ILE A 73 -27.80 67.31 19.96
N ASP A 74 -28.57 66.61 19.12
CA ASP A 74 -28.45 65.16 18.97
C ASP A 74 -27.06 64.75 18.44
N LEU A 75 -26.51 65.51 17.49
CA LEU A 75 -25.14 65.31 16.99
C LEU A 75 -24.09 65.56 18.08
N LEU A 76 -24.25 66.62 18.89
CA LEU A 76 -23.37 66.90 20.03
C LEU A 76 -23.47 65.82 21.11
N GLN A 77 -24.66 65.27 21.34
CA GLN A 77 -24.87 64.19 22.29
C GLN A 77 -24.16 62.90 21.83
N HIS A 78 -24.27 62.51 20.56
CA HIS A 78 -23.54 61.36 20.03
C HIS A 78 -22.01 61.56 20.02
N LEU A 79 -21.54 62.79 19.82
CA LEU A 79 -20.11 63.13 19.95
C LEU A 79 -19.63 63.05 21.40
N GLN A 80 -20.45 63.50 22.36
CA GLN A 80 -20.15 63.39 23.80
C GLN A 80 -20.14 61.93 24.26
N GLU A 81 -21.11 61.12 23.82
CA GLU A 81 -21.16 59.69 24.07
C GLU A 81 -19.93 58.97 23.51
N PHE A 82 -19.48 59.38 22.32
CA PHE A 82 -18.26 58.87 21.69
C PHE A 82 -17.00 59.21 22.49
N ASP A 83 -16.83 60.49 22.87
CA ASP A 83 -15.67 60.96 23.63
C ASP A 83 -15.58 60.25 24.99
N THR A 84 -16.70 60.19 25.71
CA THR A 84 -16.81 59.46 26.98
C THR A 84 -16.44 57.99 26.80
N ALA A 85 -16.96 57.32 25.76
CA ALA A 85 -16.66 55.91 25.52
C ALA A 85 -15.17 55.67 25.19
N ILE A 86 -14.50 56.62 24.53
CA ILE A 86 -13.05 56.54 24.25
C ILE A 86 -12.21 56.77 25.51
N GLU A 87 -12.55 57.76 26.34
CA GLU A 87 -11.86 57.99 27.61
C GLU A 87 -11.97 56.76 28.53
N GLU A 88 -13.17 56.18 28.62
CA GLU A 88 -13.38 54.94 29.37
C GLU A 88 -12.64 53.75 28.78
N TYR A 89 -12.50 53.68 27.45
CA TYR A 89 -11.70 52.68 26.77
C TYR A 89 -10.21 52.82 27.11
N HIS A 90 -9.63 54.03 27.06
CA HIS A 90 -8.21 54.23 27.39
C HIS A 90 -7.93 53.94 28.85
N ARG A 91 -8.83 54.34 29.77
CA ARG A 91 -8.74 53.99 31.19
C ARG A 91 -8.80 52.48 31.40
N ALA A 92 -9.76 51.79 30.79
CA ALA A 92 -9.89 50.34 30.90
C ALA A 92 -8.69 49.59 30.30
N LEU A 93 -8.07 50.13 29.24
CA LEU A 93 -6.86 49.58 28.64
C LEU A 93 -5.64 49.71 29.59
N GLN A 94 -5.50 50.84 30.28
CA GLN A 94 -4.46 51.05 31.29
C GLN A 94 -4.64 50.14 32.51
N GLU A 95 -5.89 49.91 32.92
CA GLU A 95 -6.26 48.99 34.01
C GLU A 95 -6.21 47.51 33.60
N LYS A 96 -5.86 47.20 32.34
CA LYS A 96 -5.85 45.84 31.77
C LYS A 96 -7.21 45.12 31.81
N ASN A 97 -8.31 45.87 31.88
CA ASN A 97 -9.65 45.33 31.84
C ASN A 97 -10.17 45.25 30.40
N TYR A 98 -9.71 44.21 29.68
CA TYR A 98 -9.94 44.07 28.25
C TYR A 98 -11.40 43.87 27.84
N VAL A 99 -12.24 43.28 28.71
CA VAL A 99 -13.67 43.07 28.42
C VAL A 99 -14.42 44.39 28.44
N VAL A 100 -14.14 45.24 29.42
CA VAL A 100 -14.73 46.58 29.50
C VAL A 100 -14.24 47.44 28.34
N ALA A 101 -12.94 47.39 28.01
CA ALA A 101 -12.39 48.08 26.85
C ALA A 101 -13.09 47.65 25.53
N ALA A 102 -13.29 46.35 25.31
CA ALA A 102 -13.97 45.85 24.12
C ALA A 102 -15.44 46.29 24.03
N LYS A 103 -16.16 46.32 25.17
CA LYS A 103 -17.55 46.82 25.23
C LYS A 103 -17.65 48.32 24.94
N GLN A 104 -16.76 49.14 25.51
CA GLN A 104 -16.75 50.59 25.28
C GLN A 104 -16.35 50.93 23.84
N HIS A 105 -15.42 50.17 23.25
CA HIS A 105 -15.13 50.26 21.82
C HIS A 105 -16.35 49.95 20.94
N GLY A 106 -17.14 48.94 21.31
CA GLY A 106 -18.41 48.61 20.65
C GLY A 106 -19.44 49.75 20.74
N LYS A 107 -19.55 50.41 21.90
CA LYS A 107 -20.42 51.60 22.07
C LYS A 107 -19.94 52.78 21.22
N ALA A 108 -18.64 53.08 21.22
CA ALA A 108 -18.06 54.14 20.39
C ALA A 108 -18.31 53.90 18.89
N ARG A 109 -18.26 52.64 18.44
CA ARG A 109 -18.63 52.26 17.07
C ARG A 109 -20.11 52.53 16.78
N ALA A 110 -21.01 52.14 17.67
CA ALA A 110 -22.44 52.39 17.51
C ALA A 110 -22.76 53.89 17.39
N SER A 111 -22.11 54.75 18.19
CA SER A 111 -22.25 56.21 18.09
C SER A 111 -21.78 56.77 16.74
N VAL A 112 -20.68 56.25 16.18
CA VAL A 112 -20.19 56.68 14.86
C VAL A 112 -21.06 56.14 13.71
N ASP A 113 -21.60 54.93 13.82
CA ASP A 113 -22.53 54.40 12.83
C ASP A 113 -23.88 55.15 12.85
N ALA A 114 -24.33 55.57 14.04
CA ALA A 114 -25.44 56.50 14.16
C ALA A 114 -25.12 57.83 13.46
N LEU A 115 -23.93 58.41 13.65
CA LEU A 115 -23.50 59.64 12.96
C LEU A 115 -23.36 59.50 11.43
N LYS A 116 -23.00 58.32 10.91
CA LYS A 116 -22.97 58.04 9.46
C LYS A 116 -24.36 58.05 8.83
N ALA A 117 -25.40 57.68 9.58
CA ALA A 117 -26.76 57.68 9.09
C ALA A 117 -27.34 59.09 8.87
N TRP A 118 -26.68 60.14 9.37
CA TRP A 118 -27.20 61.51 9.37
C TRP A 118 -27.11 62.27 8.03
N LYS A 119 -26.39 61.77 6.99
CA LYS A 119 -26.51 62.15 5.55
C LYS A 119 -25.36 61.61 4.67
N ASP A 120 -25.63 61.41 3.37
CA ASP A 120 -24.74 60.95 2.28
C ASP A 120 -23.51 61.84 1.95
N THR A 121 -23.17 62.83 2.79
CA THR A 121 -21.98 63.66 2.61
C THR A 121 -20.92 63.27 3.61
N GLU A 122 -19.81 62.71 3.11
CA GLU A 122 -18.62 62.37 3.89
C GLU A 122 -18.05 63.61 4.59
N LEU A 123 -18.51 63.87 5.81
CA LEU A 123 -17.91 64.88 6.68
C LEU A 123 -16.50 64.41 7.06
N PRO A 124 -15.45 65.25 6.92
CA PRO A 124 -14.08 64.91 7.32
C PRO A 124 -13.98 64.45 8.77
N ILE A 125 -14.87 64.94 9.63
CA ILE A 125 -15.00 64.56 11.04
C ILE A 125 -15.42 63.09 11.17
N VAL A 126 -16.40 62.62 10.40
CA VAL A 126 -16.84 61.21 10.45
C VAL A 126 -15.74 60.28 9.93
N HIS A 127 -14.97 60.71 8.92
CA HIS A 127 -13.80 59.98 8.44
C HIS A 127 -12.69 59.94 9.50
N ALA A 128 -12.41 61.05 10.18
CA ALA A 128 -11.43 61.12 11.26
C ALA A 128 -11.84 60.22 12.45
N LEU A 129 -13.10 60.28 12.89
CA LEU A 129 -13.63 59.43 13.97
C LEU A 129 -13.64 57.95 13.60
N SER A 130 -13.99 57.63 12.35
CA SER A 130 -13.91 56.26 11.82
C SER A 130 -12.47 55.75 11.75
N SER A 131 -11.53 56.61 11.37
CA SER A 131 -10.10 56.30 11.37
C SER A 131 -9.61 56.04 12.80
N GLU A 132 -10.01 56.87 13.76
CA GLU A 132 -9.66 56.71 15.17
C GLU A 132 -10.22 55.41 15.77
N ILE A 133 -11.49 55.05 15.53
CA ILE A 133 -12.05 53.75 15.95
C ILE A 133 -11.23 52.59 15.38
N THR A 134 -10.77 52.72 14.14
CA THR A 134 -9.98 51.68 13.47
C THR A 134 -8.59 51.57 14.10
N ILE A 135 -7.94 52.70 14.40
CA ILE A 135 -6.66 52.74 15.12
C ILE A 135 -6.82 52.10 16.51
N GLN A 136 -7.86 52.47 17.26
CA GLN A 136 -8.08 51.89 18.59
C GLN A 136 -8.43 50.41 18.53
N ARG A 137 -9.12 49.95 17.48
CA ARG A 137 -9.34 48.52 17.24
C ARG A 137 -8.02 47.79 17.06
N GLU A 138 -7.15 48.29 16.20
CA GLU A 138 -5.83 47.69 15.96
C GLU A 138 -4.95 47.73 17.21
N ASN A 139 -5.04 48.81 18.01
CA ASN A 139 -4.32 48.94 19.27
C ASN A 139 -4.80 47.90 20.31
N LEU A 140 -6.11 47.71 20.46
CA LEU A 140 -6.68 46.66 21.31
C LEU A 140 -6.24 45.27 20.84
N ILE A 141 -6.28 45.02 19.52
CA ILE A 141 -5.84 43.76 18.91
C ILE A 141 -4.35 43.51 19.13
N TYR A 142 -3.52 44.57 19.12
CA TYR A 142 -2.09 44.52 19.41
C TYR A 142 -1.84 44.15 20.87
N HIS A 143 -2.45 44.86 21.83
CA HIS A 143 -2.31 44.56 23.25
C HIS A 143 -2.83 43.17 23.63
N LEU A 144 -3.98 42.76 23.09
CA LEU A 144 -4.50 41.41 23.26
C LEU A 144 -3.54 40.37 22.66
N GLY A 145 -2.91 40.68 21.52
CA GLY A 145 -1.89 39.83 20.89
C GLY A 145 -0.62 39.71 21.72
N GLU A 146 -0.16 40.80 22.33
CA GLU A 146 1.03 40.85 23.18
C GLU A 146 0.84 40.04 24.47
N GLU A 147 -0.29 40.22 25.15
CA GLU A 147 -0.63 39.44 26.34
C GLU A 147 -0.86 37.96 25.99
N TRP A 148 -1.45 37.68 24.83
CA TRP A 148 -1.59 36.30 24.34
C TRP A 148 -0.25 35.62 24.03
N GLN A 149 0.72 36.35 23.48
CA GLN A 149 2.09 35.84 23.28
C GLN A 149 2.84 35.59 24.58
N LYS A 150 2.54 36.35 25.65
CA LYS A 150 3.12 36.15 26.98
C LYS A 150 2.61 34.89 27.70
N LEU A 151 1.43 34.38 27.32
CA LEU A 151 0.80 33.20 27.91
C LEU A 151 1.45 31.88 27.47
N ALA A 152 1.98 31.79 26.24
CA ALA A 152 2.61 30.58 25.72
C ALA A 152 3.95 30.91 25.04
N VAL A 153 5.05 30.81 25.80
CA VAL A 153 6.40 31.14 25.31
C VAL A 153 7.17 29.84 25.02
N TRP A 154 7.59 29.70 23.76
CA TRP A 154 8.44 28.59 23.31
C TRP A 154 9.92 28.94 23.48
N LYS A 155 10.66 28.10 24.20
CA LYS A 155 12.12 28.04 24.06
C LYS A 155 12.43 26.99 22.99
N LEU A 156 12.95 27.41 21.85
CA LEU A 156 13.35 26.52 20.75
C LEU A 156 14.89 26.38 20.69
N PRO A 157 15.44 25.23 20.30
CA PRO A 157 16.88 25.07 20.07
C PRO A 157 17.35 25.93 18.89
N SER A 158 18.56 26.49 19.01
CA SER A 158 19.18 27.27 17.94
C SER A 158 19.43 26.40 16.70
N THR A 159 18.83 26.79 15.58
CA THR A 159 18.93 26.12 14.27
C THR A 159 20.30 26.36 13.62
N LYS A 160 21.36 25.76 14.16
CA LYS A 160 22.67 25.72 13.47
C LYS A 160 23.25 24.31 13.50
N SER A 161 22.91 23.53 12.47
CA SER A 161 23.84 22.71 11.68
C SER A 161 23.08 21.58 10.96
N ASN A 162 23.19 21.53 9.64
CA ASN A 162 22.40 20.68 8.74
C ASN A 162 22.95 19.26 8.56
N TYR A 163 23.89 18.78 9.39
CA TYR A 163 24.46 17.44 9.19
C TYR A 163 24.96 16.83 10.50
N ILE A 164 24.10 16.22 11.33
CA ILE A 164 24.60 15.45 12.47
C ILE A 164 23.67 14.28 12.85
N SER A 165 24.31 13.14 13.13
CA SER A 165 23.82 11.82 13.56
C SER A 165 22.62 11.81 14.54
N PRO A 166 21.81 10.72 14.60
CA PRO A 166 20.55 10.65 15.37
C PRO A 166 20.68 11.05 16.85
N ILE A 167 21.82 10.76 17.48
CA ILE A 167 22.09 11.04 18.90
C ILE A 167 22.21 12.55 19.19
N ILE A 168 22.70 13.35 18.24
CA ILE A 168 22.88 14.80 18.41
C ILE A 168 21.57 15.54 18.08
N TYR A 169 20.72 14.96 17.23
CA TYR A 169 19.38 15.45 16.95
C TYR A 169 18.48 15.40 18.20
N VAL A 170 18.51 14.31 18.97
CA VAL A 170 17.76 14.17 20.25
C VAL A 170 18.18 15.24 21.27
N LYS A 171 19.47 15.58 21.37
CA LYS A 171 19.98 16.64 22.27
C LYS A 171 19.47 18.04 21.93
N SER A 172 19.05 18.27 20.68
CA SER A 172 18.47 19.57 20.29
C SER A 172 17.05 19.74 20.87
N PHE A 173 16.24 18.67 20.93
CA PHE A 173 14.90 18.69 21.53
C PHE A 173 14.93 18.80 23.06
N LEU A 174 16.02 18.42 23.73
CA LEU A 174 16.15 18.63 25.19
C LEU A 174 16.13 20.12 25.60
N LYS A 175 16.30 21.03 24.64
CA LYS A 175 16.20 22.48 24.86
C LYS A 175 14.81 23.03 24.58
N THR A 176 13.88 22.22 24.07
CA THR A 176 12.51 22.67 23.84
C THR A 176 11.74 22.67 25.15
N ALA A 177 11.33 23.85 25.59
CA ALA A 177 10.46 24.02 26.74
C ALA A 177 9.30 24.94 26.38
N LEU A 178 8.07 24.50 26.64
CA LEU A 178 6.89 25.34 26.57
C LEU A 178 6.63 25.90 27.96
N HIS A 179 6.73 27.22 28.10
CA HIS A 179 6.36 27.94 29.32
C HIS A 179 4.92 28.42 29.19
N LEU A 180 4.04 27.87 30.02
CA LEU A 180 2.66 28.30 30.16
C LEU A 180 2.57 29.23 31.36
N ASN A 181 2.67 30.54 31.12
CA ASN A 181 2.62 31.52 32.20
C ASN A 181 1.17 31.75 32.61
N ARG A 182 0.86 31.58 33.89
CA ARG A 182 -0.36 32.12 34.49
C ARG A 182 -0.10 33.60 34.73
N GLY A 183 -0.74 34.48 33.96
CA GLY A 183 -0.52 35.92 34.06
C GLY A 183 -0.77 36.44 35.49
N GLY A 184 0.29 36.59 36.27
CA GLY A 184 0.29 37.22 37.58
C GLY A 184 1.34 38.31 37.60
N SER A 185 0.92 39.55 37.42
CA SER A 185 1.73 40.70 37.80
C SER A 185 1.82 40.76 39.32
N LYS A 186 3.00 41.06 39.86
CA LYS A 186 3.29 41.17 41.29
C LYS A 186 2.24 42.02 42.02
N GLY A 187 1.67 41.46 43.08
CA GLY A 187 0.83 42.17 44.07
C GLY A 187 -0.67 42.04 43.86
N ASP A 188 -1.23 40.87 44.16
CA ASP A 188 -2.39 40.71 45.08
C ASP A 188 -2.89 39.26 45.01
N GLU A 189 -2.80 38.59 46.16
CA GLU A 189 -3.37 37.25 46.38
C GLU A 189 -4.91 37.35 46.45
N SER A 190 -5.61 37.40 45.31
CA SER A 190 -7.04 37.02 45.31
C SER A 190 -7.73 36.69 43.98
N VAL A 191 -7.17 36.87 42.77
CA VAL A 191 -7.90 36.43 41.55
C VAL A 191 -7.00 35.87 40.43
N PRO A 192 -6.58 34.60 40.49
CA PRO A 192 -5.69 33.99 39.48
C PRO A 192 -6.40 33.43 38.22
N HIS A 193 -7.73 33.53 38.11
CA HIS A 193 -8.53 32.88 37.05
C HIS A 193 -9.07 33.82 35.94
N ALA A 194 -8.91 35.14 36.06
CA ALA A 194 -9.74 36.08 35.29
C ALA A 194 -9.17 36.57 33.94
N LEU A 195 -7.85 36.48 33.67
CA LEU A 195 -7.26 37.16 32.50
C LEU A 195 -7.44 36.42 31.17
N LEU A 196 -7.29 35.10 31.14
CA LEU A 196 -7.45 34.31 29.91
C LEU A 196 -8.91 34.32 29.38
N PRO A 197 -9.95 34.11 30.23
CA PRO A 197 -11.34 34.27 29.81
C PRO A 197 -11.65 35.70 29.38
N SER A 198 -11.07 36.70 30.05
CA SER A 198 -11.25 38.12 29.70
C SER A 198 -10.67 38.47 28.32
N ILE A 199 -9.50 37.93 27.97
CA ILE A 199 -8.87 38.13 26.66
C ILE A 199 -9.68 37.43 25.56
N LEU A 200 -10.12 36.20 25.81
CA LEU A 200 -10.92 35.42 24.87
C LEU A 200 -12.31 36.03 24.65
N GLN A 201 -12.96 36.51 25.71
CA GLN A 201 -14.24 37.20 25.64
C GLN A 201 -14.10 38.56 24.94
N ALA A 202 -13.03 39.32 25.19
CA ALA A 202 -12.73 40.56 24.47
C ALA A 202 -12.49 40.32 22.96
N LEU A 203 -11.83 39.21 22.60
CA LEU A 203 -11.62 38.79 21.21
C LEU A 203 -12.92 38.30 20.55
N SER A 204 -13.83 37.66 21.29
CA SER A 204 -15.19 37.30 20.81
C SER A 204 -15.99 38.57 20.49
N ILE A 205 -16.03 39.54 21.41
CA ILE A 205 -16.73 40.82 21.23
C ILE A 205 -16.21 41.60 19.99
N GLN A 206 -14.93 41.46 19.66
CA GLN A 206 -14.30 42.08 18.49
C GLN A 206 -14.47 41.31 17.17
N GLY A 207 -15.07 40.10 17.18
CA GLY A 207 -15.35 39.28 16.00
C GLY A 207 -14.13 38.64 15.33
N GLU A 208 -12.94 38.74 15.93
CA GLU A 208 -11.67 38.23 15.37
C GLU A 208 -11.17 36.95 16.08
N LEU A 209 -11.92 36.44 17.05
CA LEU A 209 -11.59 35.24 17.82
C LEU A 209 -11.25 34.04 16.93
N HIS A 210 -12.12 33.72 15.97
CA HIS A 210 -11.94 32.55 15.11
C HIS A 210 -10.70 32.68 14.21
N LYS A 211 -10.39 33.89 13.70
CA LYS A 211 -9.21 34.11 12.86
C LYS A 211 -7.93 34.04 13.69
N LYS A 212 -7.90 34.65 14.88
CA LYS A 212 -6.74 34.59 15.77
C LYS A 212 -6.53 33.21 16.38
N ILE A 213 -7.57 32.50 16.81
CA ILE A 213 -7.47 31.09 17.24
C ILE A 213 -7.00 30.21 16.08
N LYS A 214 -7.41 30.46 14.83
CA LYS A 214 -6.94 29.68 13.68
C LYS A 214 -5.47 29.98 13.32
N LEU A 215 -5.05 31.25 13.34
CA LEU A 215 -3.66 31.66 13.07
C LEU A 215 -2.71 31.24 14.19
N PHE A 216 -3.13 31.46 15.44
CA PHE A 216 -2.40 31.05 16.62
C PHE A 216 -2.39 29.54 16.76
N GLY A 217 -3.56 28.91 16.67
CA GLY A 217 -3.71 27.46 16.58
C GLY A 217 -2.74 26.91 15.55
N LYS A 218 -2.77 27.35 14.29
CA LYS A 218 -1.79 26.88 13.29
C LYS A 218 -0.33 27.05 13.71
N ASN A 219 0.10 28.21 14.23
CA ASN A 219 1.51 28.43 14.55
C ASN A 219 1.96 27.71 15.83
N THR A 220 1.28 27.95 16.94
CA THR A 220 1.59 27.39 18.26
C THR A 220 1.38 25.89 18.26
N PHE A 221 0.36 25.41 17.54
CA PHE A 221 0.08 23.99 17.41
C PHE A 221 1.04 23.29 16.43
N TRP A 222 1.37 23.88 15.29
CA TRP A 222 2.41 23.31 14.41
C TRP A 222 3.75 23.21 15.13
N LEU A 223 4.08 24.20 15.96
CA LEU A 223 5.25 24.15 16.85
C LEU A 223 5.13 23.00 17.87
N LEU A 224 3.98 22.84 18.52
CA LEU A 224 3.73 21.72 19.45
C LEU A 224 3.84 20.37 18.74
N PHE A 225 3.21 20.21 17.59
CA PHE A 225 3.26 18.96 16.83
C PHE A 225 4.68 18.63 16.38
N LYS A 226 5.38 19.60 15.78
CA LYS A 226 6.72 19.40 15.22
C LYS A 226 7.80 19.21 16.27
N TYR A 227 7.74 19.93 17.39
CA TYR A 227 8.82 19.99 18.37
C TYR A 227 8.54 19.24 19.67
N MET A 228 7.28 18.89 19.98
CA MET A 228 6.92 18.10 21.17
C MET A 228 6.30 16.76 20.78
N LEU A 229 5.15 16.74 20.10
CA LEU A 229 4.40 15.50 19.88
C LEU A 229 5.12 14.53 18.93
N LYS A 230 5.59 15.00 17.77
CA LYS A 230 6.28 14.15 16.79
C LYS A 230 7.59 13.56 17.35
N PRO A 231 8.46 14.33 18.03
CA PRO A 231 9.63 13.75 18.70
C PRO A 231 9.28 12.74 19.80
N LEU A 232 8.20 12.98 20.57
CA LEU A 232 7.72 12.04 21.60
C LEU A 232 7.19 10.72 21.01
N ILE A 233 6.62 10.77 19.81
CA ILE A 233 6.12 9.60 19.09
C ILE A 233 7.25 8.82 18.41
N ILE A 234 8.31 9.49 17.95
CA ILE A 234 9.42 8.86 17.20
C ILE A 234 10.49 8.29 18.14
N TYR A 235 10.81 8.97 19.25
CA TYR A 235 11.93 8.60 20.10
C TYR A 235 11.46 8.04 21.46
N PRO A 236 11.68 6.73 21.74
CA PRO A 236 11.31 6.12 23.02
C PRO A 236 11.99 6.76 24.24
N SER A 237 13.19 7.30 24.03
CA SER A 237 14.01 7.90 25.08
C SER A 237 13.50 9.24 25.59
N LEU A 238 12.60 9.94 24.87
CA LEU A 238 12.09 11.23 25.29
C LEU A 238 10.89 11.07 26.23
N VAL A 239 10.96 11.68 27.41
CA VAL A 239 9.89 11.72 28.42
C VAL A 239 9.53 13.18 28.69
N VAL A 240 8.25 13.44 28.90
CA VAL A 240 7.75 14.77 29.26
C VAL A 240 7.83 14.92 30.77
N GLU A 241 8.55 15.92 31.23
CA GLU A 241 8.54 16.35 32.62
C GLU A 241 7.72 17.64 32.73
N VAL A 242 6.69 17.61 33.57
CA VAL A 242 5.89 18.77 33.93
C VAL A 242 6.47 19.33 35.21
N SER A 243 7.13 20.49 35.14
CA SER A 243 7.57 21.20 36.34
C SER A 243 6.64 22.39 36.59
N SER A 244 5.94 22.36 37.73
CA SER A 244 5.09 23.46 38.19
C SER A 244 5.94 24.36 39.09
N GLN A 245 6.35 25.53 38.60
CA GLN A 245 6.96 26.55 39.45
C GLN A 245 5.90 27.55 39.92
N PRO A 246 5.83 27.87 41.23
CA PRO A 246 4.78 28.71 41.80
C PRO A 246 4.79 30.17 41.28
N GLU A 247 5.89 30.62 40.67
CA GLU A 247 6.02 32.01 40.16
C GLU A 247 5.96 32.14 38.63
N GLN A 248 5.99 31.05 37.85
CA GLN A 248 6.12 31.08 36.37
C GLN A 248 5.22 30.08 35.61
N GLY A 249 4.26 29.45 36.30
CA GLY A 249 3.30 28.53 35.67
C GLY A 249 3.92 27.18 35.29
N ALA A 250 3.23 26.40 34.45
CA ALA A 250 3.64 25.05 34.08
C ALA A 250 4.66 25.07 32.94
N VAL A 251 5.80 24.39 33.14
CA VAL A 251 6.82 24.21 32.11
C VAL A 251 6.83 22.76 31.65
N LEU A 252 6.51 22.55 30.37
CA LEU A 252 6.65 21.25 29.71
C LEU A 252 8.05 21.18 29.10
N SER A 253 8.89 20.29 29.62
CA SER A 253 10.24 20.05 29.12
C SER A 253 10.45 18.58 28.73
N LEU A 254 11.30 18.35 27.73
CA LEU A 254 11.65 17.01 27.26
C LEU A 254 12.94 16.54 27.95
N GLN A 255 12.91 15.40 28.62
CA GLN A 255 14.09 14.73 29.17
C GLN A 255 14.41 13.46 28.38
N CYS A 256 15.69 13.07 28.34
CA CYS A 256 16.12 11.81 27.73
C CYS A 256 16.39 10.77 28.82
N THR A 257 15.58 9.72 28.87
CA THR A 257 15.85 8.50 29.65
C THR A 257 16.49 7.44 28.76
N GLU A 258 17.61 6.86 29.20
CA GLU A 258 18.31 5.82 28.46
C GLU A 258 17.43 4.58 28.27
N THR A 259 17.05 4.31 27.02
CA THR A 259 16.29 3.13 26.62
C THR A 259 17.00 2.43 25.47
N LYS A 260 17.08 1.09 25.53
CA LYS A 260 17.73 0.24 24.50
C LYS A 260 16.78 -0.13 23.34
N ALA A 261 15.54 0.35 23.35
CA ALA A 261 14.53 0.03 22.34
C ALA A 261 14.67 0.95 21.11
N GLU A 262 14.69 0.37 19.91
CA GLU A 262 14.76 1.13 18.64
C GLU A 262 13.42 1.80 18.30
N HIS A 263 12.30 1.27 18.79
CA HIS A 263 10.94 1.78 18.56
C HIS A 263 10.19 1.96 19.88
N PRO A 264 9.32 2.98 20.00
CA PRO A 264 8.55 3.22 21.21
C PRO A 264 7.33 2.31 21.32
N ASP A 265 7.12 1.80 22.54
CA ASP A 265 5.95 1.01 22.92
C ASP A 265 4.69 1.90 22.91
N PRO A 266 3.60 1.49 22.23
CA PRO A 266 2.34 2.23 22.22
C PRO A 266 1.87 2.71 23.59
N SER A 267 2.01 1.89 24.63
CA SER A 267 1.60 2.23 26.01
C SER A 267 2.28 3.50 26.53
N GLN A 268 3.58 3.63 26.27
CA GLN A 268 4.40 4.76 26.71
C GLN A 268 4.10 6.00 25.88
N VAL A 269 3.86 5.84 24.57
CA VAL A 269 3.50 6.95 23.68
C VAL A 269 2.15 7.53 24.08
N TYR A 270 1.14 6.69 24.30
CA TYR A 270 -0.19 7.15 24.74
C TYR A 270 -0.13 7.88 26.06
N THR A 271 0.62 7.37 27.04
CA THR A 271 0.78 8.02 28.34
C THR A 271 1.48 9.39 28.19
N LYS A 272 2.56 9.47 27.41
CA LYS A 272 3.31 10.72 27.17
C LYS A 272 2.44 11.77 26.47
N VAL A 273 1.70 11.37 25.43
CA VAL A 273 0.81 12.27 24.69
C VAL A 273 -0.36 12.72 25.56
N LEU A 274 -0.97 11.82 26.35
CA LEU A 274 -2.03 12.18 27.30
C LEU A 274 -1.55 13.19 28.33
N THR A 275 -0.34 13.05 28.88
CA THR A 275 0.20 14.03 29.84
C THR A 275 0.29 15.42 29.23
N VAL A 276 0.80 15.54 28.00
CA VAL A 276 0.89 16.84 27.30
C VAL A 276 -0.50 17.43 27.07
N LEU A 277 -1.44 16.63 26.56
CA LEU A 277 -2.79 17.10 26.26
C LEU A 277 -3.56 17.47 27.53
N LYS A 278 -3.42 16.70 28.62
CA LYS A 278 -4.01 17.03 29.93
C LYS A 278 -3.45 18.33 30.49
N THR A 279 -2.12 18.52 30.47
CA THR A 279 -1.52 19.78 30.95
C THR A 279 -1.98 20.98 30.13
N LEU A 280 -2.10 20.83 28.80
CA LEU A 280 -2.64 21.88 27.93
C LEU A 280 -4.13 22.16 28.20
N HIS A 281 -4.93 21.12 28.43
CA HIS A 281 -6.33 21.24 28.76
C HIS A 281 -6.53 22.03 30.07
N GLU A 282 -5.83 21.64 31.12
CA GLU A 282 -5.90 22.26 32.45
C GLU A 282 -5.42 23.74 32.47
N HIS A 283 -4.45 24.11 31.65
CA HIS A 283 -3.79 25.42 31.73
C HIS A 283 -4.25 26.43 30.69
N LEU A 284 -4.79 25.99 29.54
CA LEU A 284 -5.09 26.88 28.42
C LEU A 284 -6.49 26.71 27.81
N PHE A 285 -7.08 25.51 27.86
CA PHE A 285 -8.20 25.16 26.98
C PHE A 285 -9.50 24.74 27.69
N ASP A 286 -9.53 24.70 29.02
CA ASP A 286 -10.76 24.53 29.81
C ASP A 286 -11.59 25.84 29.88
N VAL A 287 -11.83 26.46 28.73
CA VAL A 287 -12.66 27.67 28.61
C VAL A 287 -13.62 27.47 27.44
N SER A 288 -14.92 27.58 27.72
CA SER A 288 -15.98 27.57 26.71
C SER A 288 -16.21 28.98 26.18
N ILE A 289 -16.35 29.12 24.87
CA ILE A 289 -16.71 30.40 24.23
C ILE A 289 -17.85 30.12 23.25
N ASP A 290 -18.99 30.78 23.45
CA ASP A 290 -20.16 30.73 22.55
C ASP A 290 -20.56 29.30 22.15
N GLU A 291 -20.82 28.46 23.16
CA GLU A 291 -21.32 27.07 23.06
C GLU A 291 -20.35 26.01 22.49
N LYS A 292 -19.17 26.38 21.98
CA LYS A 292 -18.13 25.42 21.57
C LYS A 292 -16.92 25.47 22.50
N LYS A 293 -16.38 24.31 22.87
CA LYS A 293 -15.14 24.24 23.65
C LYS A 293 -13.96 24.49 22.72
N VAL A 294 -12.97 25.27 23.16
CA VAL A 294 -11.73 25.48 22.40
C VAL A 294 -11.00 24.16 22.14
N SER A 295 -11.19 23.15 23.02
CA SER A 295 -10.70 21.79 22.83
C SER A 295 -11.26 21.09 21.59
N GLU A 296 -12.50 21.36 21.18
CA GLU A 296 -13.12 20.73 19.99
C GLU A 296 -12.51 21.27 18.70
N ILE A 297 -12.38 22.60 18.59
CA ILE A 297 -11.74 23.27 17.44
C ILE A 297 -10.28 22.83 17.32
N LEU A 298 -9.63 22.62 18.47
CA LEU A 298 -8.27 22.13 18.51
C LEU A 298 -8.22 20.68 18.05
N GLY A 299 -9.07 19.81 18.60
CA GLY A 299 -9.17 18.40 18.21
C GLY A 299 -9.27 18.18 16.70
N ASP A 300 -10.16 18.92 16.04
CA ASP A 300 -10.40 18.85 14.59
C ASP A 300 -9.15 19.20 13.75
N LEU A 301 -8.28 20.08 14.24
CA LEU A 301 -7.07 20.52 13.51
C LEU A 301 -5.88 19.57 13.63
N ILE A 302 -5.89 18.70 14.64
CA ILE A 302 -4.71 17.93 15.08
C ILE A 302 -4.87 16.46 14.78
N TRP A 303 -6.09 15.97 14.97
CA TRP A 303 -6.35 14.56 15.09
C TRP A 303 -5.90 13.78 13.85
N GLU A 304 -6.08 14.34 12.66
CA GLU A 304 -5.64 13.74 11.39
C GLU A 304 -4.11 13.56 11.35
N GLU A 305 -3.33 14.62 11.56
CA GLU A 305 -1.86 14.55 11.52
C GLU A 305 -1.27 13.70 12.66
N MET A 306 -1.89 13.75 13.84
CA MET A 306 -1.44 12.99 15.00
C MET A 306 -1.76 11.51 14.86
N SER A 307 -2.96 11.16 14.39
CA SER A 307 -3.33 9.76 14.15
C SER A 307 -2.46 9.12 13.07
N GLU A 308 -2.18 9.81 11.97
CA GLU A 308 -1.28 9.32 10.92
C GLU A 308 0.15 9.09 11.46
N CYS A 309 0.66 10.01 12.27
CA CYS A 309 1.99 9.89 12.85
C CYS A 309 2.10 8.71 13.84
N ILE A 310 1.09 8.51 14.69
CA ILE A 310 1.04 7.37 15.62
C ILE A 310 0.92 6.06 14.83
N ILE A 311 0.12 6.03 13.76
CA ILE A 311 -0.02 4.84 12.91
C ILE A 311 1.33 4.47 12.29
N ARG A 312 1.98 5.42 11.60
CA ARG A 312 3.18 5.15 10.82
C ARG A 312 4.40 4.81 11.69
N GLU A 313 4.61 5.54 12.78
CA GLU A 313 5.86 5.47 13.55
C GLU A 313 5.77 4.53 14.77
N CYS A 314 4.56 4.18 15.24
CA CYS A 314 4.37 3.35 16.45
C CYS A 314 3.52 2.10 16.19
N LEU A 315 2.32 2.23 15.61
CA LEU A 315 1.42 1.08 15.44
C LEU A 315 1.88 0.08 14.35
N VAL A 316 2.58 0.53 13.31
CA VAL A 316 3.17 -0.37 12.28
C VAL A 316 4.30 -1.24 12.85
N HIS A 317 5.10 -0.69 13.77
CA HIS A 317 6.24 -1.38 14.36
C HIS A 317 5.84 -2.35 15.48
N SER A 318 4.71 -2.11 16.14
CA SER A 318 4.14 -3.02 17.14
C SER A 318 3.43 -4.24 16.55
N ILE A 319 3.27 -4.33 15.22
CA ILE A 319 2.68 -5.50 14.56
C ILE A 319 3.59 -6.73 14.77
N PRO A 320 3.09 -7.80 15.40
CA PRO A 320 3.89 -8.99 15.70
C PRO A 320 4.39 -9.72 14.45
N ALA A 321 5.42 -10.54 14.60
CA ALA A 321 5.94 -11.39 13.52
C ALA A 321 5.30 -12.79 13.48
N ASN A 322 4.71 -13.23 14.59
CA ASN A 322 4.18 -14.58 14.79
C ASN A 322 2.74 -14.58 15.28
N SER A 323 1.95 -15.58 14.83
CA SER A 323 0.54 -15.75 15.23
C SER A 323 0.33 -15.85 16.75
N SER A 324 1.32 -16.35 17.50
CA SER A 324 1.25 -16.48 18.97
C SER A 324 1.31 -15.13 19.70
N GLN A 325 2.01 -14.15 19.11
CA GLN A 325 2.15 -12.80 19.66
C GLN A 325 0.97 -11.90 19.26
N LEU A 326 0.09 -12.36 18.37
CA LEU A 326 -1.16 -11.67 18.02
C LEU A 326 -2.09 -11.54 19.24
N ALA A 327 -2.02 -12.50 20.16
CA ALA A 327 -2.74 -12.45 21.43
C ALA A 327 -2.22 -11.35 22.38
N GLU A 328 -0.94 -10.98 22.29
CA GLU A 328 -0.37 -9.88 23.08
C GLU A 328 -0.82 -8.51 22.52
N TYR A 329 -1.10 -8.44 21.21
CA TYR A 329 -1.57 -7.22 20.56
C TYR A 329 -3.00 -6.82 20.95
N SER A 330 -3.84 -7.75 21.46
CA SER A 330 -5.16 -7.36 21.95
C SER A 330 -5.09 -6.38 23.12
N GLU A 331 -4.01 -6.42 23.90
CA GLU A 331 -3.75 -5.44 24.96
C GLU A 331 -3.48 -4.05 24.37
N VAL A 332 -2.78 -3.95 23.23
CA VAL A 332 -2.53 -2.69 22.53
C VAL A 332 -3.84 -2.10 21.96
N ILE A 333 -4.76 -2.95 21.49
CA ILE A 333 -6.10 -2.51 21.06
C ILE A 333 -6.85 -1.88 22.23
N LYS A 334 -6.82 -2.52 23.40
CA LYS A 334 -7.46 -2.00 24.62
C LYS A 334 -6.84 -0.66 25.06
N GLN A 335 -5.51 -0.56 25.04
CA GLN A 335 -4.82 0.71 25.35
C GLN A 335 -5.17 1.83 24.36
N THR A 336 -5.40 1.49 23.10
CA THR A 336 -5.87 2.43 22.08
C THR A 336 -7.30 2.91 22.39
N GLU A 337 -8.18 1.99 22.81
CA GLU A 337 -9.55 2.32 23.23
C GLU A 337 -9.58 3.22 24.47
N ASP A 338 -8.73 2.94 25.46
CA ASP A 338 -8.59 3.75 26.68
C ASP A 338 -8.04 5.16 26.39
N PHE A 339 -7.08 5.26 25.46
CA PHE A 339 -6.52 6.53 25.00
C PHE A 339 -7.57 7.40 24.30
N GLU A 340 -8.36 6.81 23.39
CA GLU A 340 -9.41 7.54 22.68
C GLU A 340 -10.56 7.94 23.61
N SER A 341 -10.92 7.09 24.58
CA SER A 341 -11.93 7.41 25.59
C SER A 341 -11.50 8.61 26.42
N SER A 342 -10.23 8.67 26.84
CA SER A 342 -9.65 9.80 27.56
C SER A 342 -9.70 11.10 26.74
N LEU A 343 -9.50 11.03 25.42
CA LEU A 343 -9.58 12.20 24.52
C LEU A 343 -11.02 12.67 24.28
N LYS A 344 -11.98 11.74 24.23
CA LYS A 344 -13.41 12.07 24.18
C LYS A 344 -13.87 12.77 25.45
N GLU A 345 -13.44 12.31 26.63
CA GLU A 345 -13.75 12.98 27.91
C GLU A 345 -13.22 14.43 27.94
N MET A 346 -12.05 14.68 27.36
CA MET A 346 -11.46 16.02 27.25
C MET A 346 -12.06 16.88 26.11
N GLY A 347 -12.99 16.34 25.31
CA GLY A 347 -13.65 17.05 24.20
C GLY A 347 -12.75 17.32 22.99
N TYR A 348 -11.63 16.60 22.85
CA TYR A 348 -10.77 16.69 21.65
C TYR A 348 -11.28 15.83 20.48
N LEU A 349 -12.29 14.98 20.71
CA LEU A 349 -12.87 14.10 19.70
C LEU A 349 -14.39 14.23 19.69
N ALA A 350 -14.95 14.63 18.55
CA ALA A 350 -16.40 14.75 18.36
C ALA A 350 -17.05 13.48 17.76
N GLY A 351 -16.27 12.47 17.36
CA GLY A 351 -16.74 11.31 16.59
C GLY A 351 -16.64 9.95 17.30
N ASP A 352 -17.54 9.04 16.94
CA ASP A 352 -17.62 7.69 17.52
C ASP A 352 -16.59 6.69 16.93
N SER A 353 -16.18 6.86 15.67
CA SER A 353 -15.22 5.97 15.00
C SER A 353 -14.01 6.74 14.45
N THR A 354 -12.90 6.64 15.14
CA THR A 354 -11.60 7.23 14.79
C THR A 354 -10.78 6.32 13.87
N ASP A 355 -9.82 6.91 13.17
CA ASP A 355 -8.94 6.17 12.25
C ASP A 355 -7.92 5.27 12.97
N LEU A 356 -7.54 5.61 14.21
CA LEU A 356 -6.64 4.79 15.04
C LEU A 356 -7.31 3.47 15.42
N LEU A 357 -8.54 3.52 15.92
CA LEU A 357 -9.32 2.33 16.28
C LEU A 357 -9.63 1.44 15.07
N LYS A 358 -9.95 2.04 13.92
CA LYS A 358 -10.14 1.29 12.67
C LYS A 358 -8.85 0.58 12.26
N TYR A 359 -7.71 1.24 12.38
CA TYR A 359 -6.40 0.65 12.08
C TYR A 359 -6.07 -0.49 13.06
N ALA A 360 -6.22 -0.26 14.37
CA ALA A 360 -5.98 -1.24 15.42
C ALA A 360 -6.89 -2.47 15.30
N ARG A 361 -8.17 -2.29 14.93
CA ARG A 361 -9.11 -3.38 14.69
C ARG A 361 -8.80 -4.17 13.41
N ASN A 362 -8.22 -3.52 12.39
CA ASN A 362 -7.77 -4.17 11.16
C ASN A 362 -6.37 -4.79 11.26
N ILE A 363 -5.83 -4.98 12.48
CA ILE A 363 -4.49 -5.55 12.70
C ILE A 363 -4.28 -6.89 11.97
N ASN A 364 -5.31 -7.73 11.89
CA ASN A 364 -5.25 -9.00 11.19
C ASN A 364 -4.88 -8.84 9.70
N CYS A 365 -5.40 -7.79 9.05
CA CYS A 365 -5.08 -7.48 7.66
C CYS A 365 -3.65 -6.92 7.51
N HIS A 366 -3.22 -6.08 8.45
CA HIS A 366 -1.87 -5.50 8.44
C HIS A 366 -0.79 -6.54 8.76
N PHE A 367 -1.03 -7.41 9.75
CA PHE A 367 -0.22 -8.58 10.07
C PHE A 367 -0.09 -9.49 8.85
N ALA A 368 -1.22 -9.87 8.24
CA ALA A 368 -1.23 -10.70 7.05
C ALA A 368 -0.40 -10.05 5.92
N SER A 369 -0.59 -8.75 5.65
CA SER A 369 0.15 -8.03 4.61
C SER A 369 1.66 -7.99 4.86
N LYS A 370 2.09 -7.68 6.10
CA LYS A 370 3.51 -7.66 6.50
C LYS A 370 4.14 -9.05 6.37
N LYS A 371 3.45 -10.08 6.87
CA LYS A 371 3.91 -11.47 6.76
C LYS A 371 4.00 -11.91 5.30
N CYS A 372 3.02 -11.55 4.47
CA CYS A 372 3.06 -11.83 3.04
C CYS A 372 4.31 -11.22 2.39
N GLN A 373 4.64 -9.97 2.75
CA GLN A 373 5.83 -9.29 2.25
C GLN A 373 7.12 -9.99 2.69
N ASP A 374 7.24 -10.34 3.98
CA ASP A 374 8.43 -11.01 4.52
C ASP A 374 8.64 -12.39 3.86
N VAL A 375 7.56 -13.15 3.67
CA VAL A 375 7.58 -14.44 2.97
C VAL A 375 8.01 -14.27 1.52
N ILE A 376 7.50 -13.25 0.80
CA ILE A 376 7.91 -12.98 -0.59
C ILE A 376 9.39 -12.58 -0.67
N VAL A 377 9.88 -11.75 0.26
CA VAL A 377 11.30 -11.35 0.31
C VAL A 377 12.21 -12.56 0.58
N ALA A 378 11.85 -13.41 1.54
CA ALA A 378 12.57 -14.65 1.81
C ALA A 378 12.55 -15.59 0.59
N ALA A 379 11.40 -15.76 -0.05
CA ALA A 379 11.23 -16.56 -1.25
C ALA A 379 12.09 -16.04 -2.42
N ARG A 380 12.14 -14.72 -2.65
CA ARG A 380 13.02 -14.11 -3.67
C ARG A 380 14.48 -14.41 -3.42
N LYS A 381 14.95 -14.25 -2.17
CA LYS A 381 16.33 -14.56 -1.79
C LYS A 381 16.69 -16.02 -2.11
N LEU A 382 15.80 -16.96 -1.79
CA LEU A 382 15.98 -18.37 -2.12
C LEU A 382 15.99 -18.62 -3.63
N MET A 383 15.12 -17.96 -4.40
CA MET A 383 15.06 -18.09 -5.86
C MET A 383 16.32 -17.57 -6.56
N THR A 384 16.95 -16.52 -6.01
CA THR A 384 18.19 -15.92 -6.54
C THR A 384 19.46 -16.60 -6.05
N SER A 385 19.36 -17.53 -5.11
CA SER A 385 20.51 -18.23 -4.53
C SER A 385 21.07 -19.27 -5.51
N GLU A 386 22.37 -19.55 -5.42
CA GLU A 386 23.03 -20.50 -6.30
C GLU A 386 22.54 -21.94 -6.10
N MET A 387 22.46 -22.70 -7.19
CA MET A 387 21.85 -24.04 -7.23
C MET A 387 22.85 -25.19 -7.02
N HIS A 388 24.07 -24.90 -6.57
CA HIS A 388 25.16 -25.89 -6.47
C HIS A 388 24.96 -26.87 -5.31
N ASN A 389 24.29 -26.46 -4.23
CA ASN A 389 23.95 -27.35 -3.11
C ASN A 389 22.75 -28.22 -3.44
N THR A 390 22.94 -29.54 -3.42
CA THR A 390 21.90 -30.53 -3.76
C THR A 390 21.56 -31.45 -2.60
N VAL A 391 20.28 -31.77 -2.46
CA VAL A 391 19.76 -32.76 -1.50
C VAL A 391 19.18 -33.94 -2.27
N LYS A 392 19.47 -35.16 -1.81
CA LYS A 392 18.95 -36.40 -2.40
C LYS A 392 17.59 -36.74 -1.79
N ILE A 393 16.57 -36.81 -2.64
CA ILE A 393 15.20 -37.19 -2.28
C ILE A 393 15.05 -38.69 -2.51
N THR A 394 14.59 -39.41 -1.50
CA THR A 394 14.24 -40.83 -1.56
C THR A 394 12.71 -40.99 -1.57
N PRO A 395 12.16 -42.14 -2.01
CA PRO A 395 10.72 -42.41 -1.97
C PRO A 395 10.11 -42.36 -0.56
N GLU A 396 10.95 -42.47 0.48
CA GLU A 396 10.57 -42.35 1.89
C GLU A 396 10.61 -40.90 2.41
N TYR A 397 11.06 -39.95 1.58
CA TYR A 397 11.14 -38.54 1.93
C TYR A 397 9.74 -38.00 2.22
N LYS A 398 9.45 -37.81 3.51
CA LYS A 398 8.26 -37.11 3.97
C LYS A 398 8.68 -35.68 4.25
N LEU A 399 8.09 -34.71 3.55
CA LEU A 399 8.15 -33.35 4.04
C LEU A 399 7.55 -33.32 5.44
N SER A 400 8.22 -32.61 6.34
CA SER A 400 7.82 -32.36 7.72
C SER A 400 6.56 -31.50 7.74
N ILE A 401 5.42 -32.06 7.34
CA ILE A 401 4.13 -31.39 7.43
C ILE A 401 3.77 -31.36 8.93
N PRO A 402 3.56 -30.19 9.53
CA PRO A 402 3.06 -30.10 10.90
C PRO A 402 1.75 -30.87 11.01
N LYS A 403 1.56 -31.68 12.06
CA LYS A 403 0.31 -32.41 12.28
C LYS A 403 -0.86 -31.42 12.37
N LEU A 404 -1.67 -31.36 11.32
CA LEU A 404 -2.85 -30.51 11.25
C LEU A 404 -3.95 -31.05 12.19
N PRO A 405 -4.70 -30.18 12.89
CA PRO A 405 -5.84 -30.60 13.71
C PRO A 405 -6.92 -31.23 12.82
N SER A 406 -7.42 -32.40 13.24
CA SER A 406 -8.47 -33.14 12.53
C SER A 406 -9.77 -32.33 12.44
N PRO A 407 -10.49 -32.32 11.31
CA PRO A 407 -11.60 -31.39 11.06
C PRO A 407 -12.92 -31.71 11.79
N SER A 408 -12.96 -32.69 12.69
CA SER A 408 -14.21 -33.19 13.26
C SER A 408 -14.09 -33.39 14.77
N GLY A 409 -14.65 -32.45 15.53
CA GLY A 409 -15.13 -32.70 16.89
C GLY A 409 -16.22 -33.76 16.83
N GLY A 410 -15.96 -34.91 17.45
CA GLY A 410 -16.84 -36.06 17.47
C GLY A 410 -16.10 -37.23 18.09
N GLU A 411 -16.18 -37.33 19.42
CA GLU A 411 -15.68 -38.45 20.21
C GLU A 411 -16.12 -39.79 19.60
N LYS A 412 -15.17 -40.58 19.12
CA LYS A 412 -15.14 -42.03 19.33
C LYS A 412 -13.70 -42.45 19.54
N GLU A 413 -13.32 -42.58 20.81
CA GLU A 413 -12.17 -43.36 21.21
C GLU A 413 -12.26 -44.75 20.56
N ARG A 414 -11.33 -45.04 19.64
CA ARG A 414 -10.86 -46.41 19.46
C ARG A 414 -9.43 -46.46 19.97
N LYS A 415 -9.32 -46.89 21.23
CA LYS A 415 -8.09 -47.36 21.84
C LYS A 415 -7.49 -48.44 20.94
N GLU A 416 -6.35 -48.17 20.31
CA GLU A 416 -5.41 -49.23 19.96
C GLU A 416 -4.17 -49.08 20.83
N SER A 417 -4.19 -49.90 21.87
CA SER A 417 -3.09 -50.22 22.76
C SER A 417 -1.85 -50.61 21.97
N SER A 418 -0.76 -49.94 22.30
CA SER A 418 0.61 -50.40 22.18
C SER A 418 0.75 -51.90 22.52
N LYS A 419 1.02 -52.72 21.50
CA LYS A 419 1.64 -54.03 21.67
C LYS A 419 2.80 -54.19 20.70
N LYS A 420 4.00 -54.26 21.28
CA LYS A 420 5.19 -54.86 20.66
C LYS A 420 4.87 -56.27 20.15
N ARG A 421 5.37 -56.60 18.96
CA ARG A 421 5.77 -57.92 18.41
C ARG A 421 5.78 -57.75 16.89
N ALA A 422 6.62 -58.38 16.09
CA ALA A 422 7.82 -59.18 16.24
C ALA A 422 8.29 -59.39 14.78
N HIS A 423 9.55 -59.76 14.59
CA HIS A 423 10.03 -60.37 13.35
C HIS A 423 9.00 -61.35 12.77
N TYR A 424 8.58 -61.12 11.52
CA TYR A 424 8.12 -62.18 10.64
C TYR A 424 8.90 -62.09 9.34
N ASP A 425 9.84 -63.03 9.23
CA ASP A 425 10.37 -63.54 7.98
C ASP A 425 9.20 -64.20 7.24
N GLN A 426 8.78 -63.64 6.11
CA GLN A 426 7.89 -64.36 5.20
C GLN A 426 8.02 -63.81 3.78
N GLN A 427 8.67 -64.62 2.95
CA GLN A 427 8.52 -64.64 1.50
C GLN A 427 7.04 -64.44 1.14
N SER A 428 6.71 -63.27 0.59
CA SER A 428 5.44 -63.06 -0.08
C SER A 428 5.71 -63.05 -1.57
N LEU A 429 5.17 -64.06 -2.25
CA LEU A 429 4.99 -64.05 -3.70
C LEU A 429 4.16 -62.80 -4.03
N GLU A 430 4.79 -61.79 -4.62
CA GLU A 430 4.13 -60.58 -5.07
C GLU A 430 3.04 -60.95 -6.09
N ASN A 431 1.77 -60.72 -5.73
CA ASN A 431 0.69 -60.74 -6.70
C ASN A 431 0.98 -59.65 -7.75
N GLU A 432 1.30 -60.04 -8.99
CA GLU A 432 1.63 -59.15 -10.12
C GLU A 432 0.55 -58.07 -10.45
N LYS A 433 -0.61 -58.11 -9.78
CA LYS A 433 -1.73 -57.17 -9.96
C LYS A 433 -1.88 -56.12 -8.86
N GLN A 434 -1.05 -56.12 -7.80
CA GLN A 434 -1.04 -55.03 -6.83
C GLN A 434 0.02 -54.00 -7.21
N LEU A 435 -0.39 -52.74 -7.37
CA LEU A 435 0.54 -51.63 -7.57
C LEU A 435 1.47 -51.55 -6.37
N SER A 436 2.78 -51.46 -6.63
CA SER A 436 3.77 -51.32 -5.56
C SER A 436 3.43 -50.14 -4.64
N PRO A 437 3.75 -50.19 -3.34
CA PRO A 437 3.49 -49.08 -2.40
C PRO A 437 4.17 -47.77 -2.81
N ASN A 438 5.20 -47.84 -3.66
CA ASN A 438 5.98 -46.69 -4.15
C ASN A 438 5.49 -46.14 -5.50
N THR A 439 4.40 -46.66 -6.07
CA THR A 439 3.95 -46.30 -7.43
C THR A 439 3.63 -44.82 -7.59
N LEU A 440 3.14 -44.17 -6.52
CA LEU A 440 2.77 -42.74 -6.52
C LEU A 440 3.87 -41.86 -5.91
N CYS A 441 4.97 -42.43 -5.43
CA CYS A 441 6.07 -41.67 -4.85
C CYS A 441 6.93 -41.03 -5.95
N LEU A 442 7.55 -39.89 -5.63
CA LEU A 442 8.58 -39.33 -6.49
C LEU A 442 9.77 -40.30 -6.56
N PRO A 443 10.30 -40.61 -7.77
CA PRO A 443 11.49 -41.44 -7.89
C PRO A 443 12.71 -40.76 -7.26
N VAL A 444 13.73 -41.55 -6.92
CA VAL A 444 14.98 -41.03 -6.35
C VAL A 444 15.59 -39.99 -7.30
N CYS A 445 15.81 -38.77 -6.79
CA CYS A 445 16.42 -37.68 -7.55
C CYS A 445 17.13 -36.68 -6.62
N ARG A 446 18.06 -35.89 -7.16
CA ARG A 446 18.64 -34.74 -6.45
C ARG A 446 17.95 -33.44 -6.85
N ILE A 447 17.65 -32.62 -5.85
CA ILE A 447 17.06 -31.28 -5.99
C ILE A 447 17.99 -30.24 -5.35
N SER A 448 17.81 -28.97 -5.68
CA SER A 448 18.52 -27.88 -5.01
C SER A 448 18.00 -27.66 -3.59
N GLU A 449 18.89 -27.37 -2.65
CA GLU A 449 18.54 -27.04 -1.27
C GLU A 449 17.59 -25.82 -1.19
N SER A 450 17.80 -24.83 -2.07
CA SER A 450 16.94 -23.65 -2.16
C SER A 450 15.48 -23.98 -2.48
N VAL A 451 15.23 -25.02 -3.30
CA VAL A 451 13.87 -25.46 -3.66
C VAL A 451 13.23 -26.24 -2.53
N GLN A 452 14.02 -27.01 -1.79
CA GLN A 452 13.54 -27.65 -0.56
C GLN A 452 13.12 -26.59 0.47
N GLN A 453 13.99 -25.63 0.77
CA GLN A 453 13.70 -24.53 1.72
C GLN A 453 12.51 -23.68 1.26
N LEU A 454 12.35 -23.45 -0.04
CA LEU A 454 11.20 -22.74 -0.60
C LEU A 454 9.90 -23.51 -0.36
N MET A 455 9.91 -24.83 -0.52
CA MET A 455 8.75 -25.68 -0.23
C MET A 455 8.44 -25.73 1.26
N GLU A 456 9.46 -25.79 2.12
CA GLU A 456 9.30 -25.71 3.58
C GLU A 456 8.70 -24.36 4.01
N LEU A 457 9.17 -23.24 3.44
CA LEU A 457 8.60 -21.91 3.68
C LEU A 457 7.13 -21.83 3.24
N ALA A 458 6.78 -22.41 2.09
CA ALA A 458 5.40 -22.47 1.62
C ALA A 458 4.50 -23.28 2.58
N ILE A 459 4.98 -24.43 3.07
CA ILE A 459 4.22 -25.27 4.03
C ILE A 459 4.09 -24.57 5.39
N GLN A 460 5.15 -23.93 5.87
CA GLN A 460 5.10 -23.15 7.12
C GLN A 460 4.05 -22.04 7.00
N THR A 461 4.07 -21.28 5.91
CA THR A 461 3.08 -20.23 5.64
C THR A 461 1.65 -20.79 5.57
N LEU A 462 1.43 -21.94 4.93
CA LEU A 462 0.12 -22.61 4.90
C LEU A 462 -0.29 -23.18 6.26
N SER A 463 0.64 -23.60 7.11
CA SER A 463 0.33 -24.08 8.46
C SER A 463 -0.16 -22.95 9.38
N GLU A 464 0.38 -21.74 9.21
CA GLU A 464 -0.07 -20.54 9.93
C GLU A 464 -1.49 -20.09 9.52
N VAL A 465 -1.94 -20.43 8.30
CA VAL A 465 -3.32 -20.18 7.84
C VAL A 465 -4.34 -20.83 8.75
N VAL A 466 -4.05 -22.04 9.26
CA VAL A 466 -4.99 -22.84 10.04
C VAL A 466 -5.30 -22.23 11.40
N GLY A 467 -4.42 -21.38 11.94
CA GLY A 467 -4.63 -20.64 13.18
C GLY A 467 -5.11 -19.20 13.00
N SER A 468 -5.27 -18.73 11.76
CA SER A 468 -5.48 -17.31 11.45
C SER A 468 -6.95 -16.93 11.19
N SER A 469 -7.25 -15.63 11.25
CA SER A 469 -8.55 -15.08 10.83
C SER A 469 -8.86 -15.40 9.35
N PRO A 470 -10.13 -15.46 8.92
CA PRO A 470 -10.49 -15.90 7.57
C PRO A 470 -9.96 -14.99 6.47
N GLN A 471 -9.82 -13.68 6.72
CA GLN A 471 -9.25 -12.74 5.76
C GLN A 471 -7.73 -12.91 5.61
N CYS A 472 -7.02 -13.12 6.72
CA CYS A 472 -5.58 -13.42 6.73
C CYS A 472 -5.30 -14.77 6.04
N ALA A 473 -6.13 -15.78 6.30
CA ALA A 473 -6.05 -17.10 5.67
C ALA A 473 -6.07 -17.04 4.14
N VAL A 474 -6.97 -16.22 3.58
CA VAL A 474 -7.06 -16.01 2.12
C VAL A 474 -5.81 -15.33 1.57
N GLN A 475 -5.33 -14.27 2.23
CA GLN A 475 -4.14 -13.53 1.77
C GLN A 475 -2.88 -14.39 1.81
N LEU A 476 -2.64 -15.12 2.89
CA LEU A 476 -1.49 -16.03 3.02
C LEU A 476 -1.54 -17.16 1.98
N PHE A 477 -2.72 -17.73 1.71
CA PHE A 477 -2.89 -18.72 0.67
C PHE A 477 -2.50 -18.18 -0.72
N TYR A 478 -3.00 -16.99 -1.08
CA TYR A 478 -2.61 -16.35 -2.34
C TYR A 478 -1.13 -15.98 -2.38
N THR A 479 -0.53 -15.62 -1.25
CA THR A 479 0.92 -15.39 -1.19
C THR A 479 1.71 -16.65 -1.49
N VAL A 480 1.33 -17.81 -0.95
CA VAL A 480 1.99 -19.09 -1.30
C VAL A 480 1.82 -19.41 -2.78
N ARG A 481 0.63 -19.14 -3.34
CA ARG A 481 0.41 -19.26 -4.78
C ARG A 481 1.30 -18.29 -5.59
N ASN A 482 1.46 -17.06 -5.12
CA ASN A 482 2.32 -16.04 -5.73
C ASN A 482 3.81 -16.42 -5.64
N ILE A 483 4.25 -17.12 -4.59
CA ILE A 483 5.62 -17.67 -4.51
C ILE A 483 5.88 -18.62 -5.67
N PHE A 484 4.94 -19.51 -5.98
CA PHE A 484 5.09 -20.45 -7.09
C PHE A 484 4.99 -19.76 -8.46
N HIS A 485 4.11 -18.78 -8.61
CA HIS A 485 4.08 -17.94 -9.81
C HIS A 485 5.40 -17.18 -10.00
N LEU A 486 5.91 -16.54 -8.95
CA LEU A 486 7.17 -15.82 -9.00
C LEU A 486 8.34 -16.74 -9.32
N PHE A 487 8.37 -17.97 -8.78
CA PHE A 487 9.37 -18.96 -9.14
C PHE A 487 9.32 -19.31 -10.63
N TYR A 488 8.10 -19.47 -11.17
CA TYR A 488 7.88 -19.73 -12.59
C TYR A 488 8.36 -18.55 -13.43
N ASP A 489 7.94 -17.33 -13.09
CA ASP A 489 8.24 -16.11 -13.83
C ASP A 489 9.72 -15.75 -13.79
N VAL A 490 10.39 -15.82 -12.63
CA VAL A 490 11.84 -15.58 -12.51
C VAL A 490 12.64 -16.55 -13.39
N ARG A 491 12.10 -17.74 -13.66
CA ARG A 491 12.76 -18.76 -14.48
C ARG A 491 12.31 -18.76 -15.94
N SER A 492 11.13 -18.23 -16.26
CA SER A 492 10.61 -18.12 -17.63
C SER A 492 10.96 -16.78 -18.29
N SER A 493 11.10 -15.70 -17.52
CA SER A 493 11.41 -14.35 -18.04
C SER A 493 12.81 -14.23 -18.65
N ASP A 494 13.68 -15.23 -18.42
CA ASP A 494 14.99 -15.32 -19.05
C ASP A 494 14.92 -15.83 -20.52
N GLU A 495 13.73 -16.18 -21.04
CA GLU A 495 13.57 -16.94 -22.30
C GLU A 495 12.83 -16.23 -23.47
N ASP A 496 12.22 -15.05 -23.29
CA ASP A 496 11.38 -14.43 -24.34
C ASP A 496 12.17 -13.78 -25.52
N SER A 497 13.50 -13.89 -25.52
CA SER A 497 14.35 -13.48 -26.65
C SER A 497 15.08 -14.70 -27.22
N GLU A 498 14.89 -14.98 -28.51
CA GLU A 498 15.61 -16.00 -29.28
C GLU A 498 17.13 -15.93 -29.12
N THR A 499 17.67 -14.73 -28.86
CA THR A 499 19.10 -14.47 -28.60
C THR A 499 19.58 -15.04 -27.26
N CYS A 500 18.68 -15.34 -26.33
CA CYS A 500 18.98 -15.86 -24.99
C CYS A 500 18.98 -17.38 -24.88
N ALA A 501 18.58 -18.16 -25.89
CA ALA A 501 18.79 -19.62 -25.87
C ALA A 501 20.28 -20.01 -25.75
N LEU A 502 21.16 -19.11 -26.22
CA LEU A 502 22.62 -19.15 -26.01
C LEU A 502 23.04 -18.69 -24.60
N ASN A 503 22.26 -17.82 -23.93
CA ASN A 503 22.54 -17.30 -22.58
C ASN A 503 21.90 -18.15 -21.46
N THR A 504 20.90 -18.98 -21.75
CA THR A 504 20.45 -20.06 -20.84
C THR A 504 21.54 -21.10 -20.68
N ALA A 505 22.44 -21.25 -21.66
CA ALA A 505 23.71 -21.95 -21.49
C ALA A 505 24.70 -21.19 -20.56
N GLY A 506 24.53 -19.88 -20.38
CA GLY A 506 25.32 -19.07 -19.45
C GLY A 506 25.00 -19.32 -17.97
N ARG A 507 23.74 -19.61 -17.61
CA ARG A 507 23.33 -19.93 -16.22
C ARG A 507 23.08 -21.42 -15.98
N CYS A 508 22.50 -22.16 -16.93
CA CYS A 508 22.24 -23.61 -16.87
C CYS A 508 23.04 -24.44 -17.90
N GLY A 509 24.04 -23.89 -18.61
CA GLY A 509 24.72 -24.62 -19.68
C GLY A 509 25.57 -25.80 -19.22
N ALA A 510 25.82 -25.91 -17.92
CA ALA A 510 26.33 -27.13 -17.34
C ALA A 510 25.22 -28.22 -17.38
N PRO A 511 25.48 -29.40 -18.01
CA PRO A 511 24.52 -30.50 -18.07
C PRO A 511 23.97 -30.94 -16.70
N HIS A 512 24.76 -30.77 -15.64
CA HIS A 512 24.39 -31.03 -14.26
C HIS A 512 23.25 -30.14 -13.78
N LEU A 513 23.34 -28.83 -14.05
CA LEU A 513 22.39 -27.86 -13.52
C LEU A 513 21.03 -27.96 -14.23
N ALA A 514 21.03 -28.21 -15.54
CA ALA A 514 19.80 -28.48 -16.29
C ALA A 514 19.05 -29.72 -15.75
N ALA A 515 19.78 -30.77 -15.36
CA ALA A 515 19.19 -31.96 -14.73
C ALA A 515 18.59 -31.66 -13.35
N ILE A 516 19.27 -30.85 -12.52
CA ILE A 516 18.74 -30.43 -11.22
C ILE A 516 17.51 -29.54 -11.39
N GLN A 517 17.53 -28.60 -12.33
CA GLN A 517 16.41 -27.70 -12.59
C GLN A 517 15.18 -28.47 -13.09
N HIS A 518 15.38 -29.50 -13.91
CA HIS A 518 14.33 -30.45 -14.28
C HIS A 518 13.72 -31.13 -13.05
N ASN A 519 14.57 -31.70 -12.19
CA ASN A 519 14.12 -32.38 -10.97
C ASN A 519 13.41 -31.43 -10.01
N ASN A 520 13.90 -30.20 -9.82
CA ASN A 520 13.28 -29.17 -8.99
C ASN A 520 11.84 -28.89 -9.44
N CYS A 521 11.63 -28.72 -10.75
CA CYS A 521 10.30 -28.49 -11.29
C CYS A 521 9.38 -29.71 -11.11
N MET A 522 9.91 -30.92 -11.29
CA MET A 522 9.14 -32.16 -11.08
C MET A 522 8.79 -32.38 -9.60
N PHE A 523 9.71 -32.04 -8.69
CA PHE A 523 9.51 -32.08 -7.25
C PHE A 523 8.41 -31.10 -6.80
N ILE A 524 8.49 -29.83 -7.21
CA ILE A 524 7.44 -28.84 -6.93
C ILE A 524 6.11 -29.33 -7.50
N ALA A 525 6.08 -29.72 -8.78
CA ALA A 525 4.87 -30.22 -9.43
C ALA A 525 4.26 -31.44 -8.72
N HIS A 526 5.07 -32.33 -8.16
CA HIS A 526 4.60 -33.47 -7.39
C HIS A 526 3.92 -33.04 -6.08
N HIS A 527 4.53 -32.13 -5.32
CA HIS A 527 3.97 -31.67 -4.05
C HIS A 527 2.72 -30.79 -4.23
N LEU A 528 2.65 -29.99 -5.29
CA LEU A 528 1.47 -29.17 -5.59
C LEU A 528 0.20 -30.02 -5.84
N LEU A 529 0.33 -31.28 -6.23
CA LEU A 529 -0.81 -32.20 -6.40
C LEU A 529 -1.51 -32.52 -5.07
N THR A 530 -0.75 -32.60 -3.97
CA THR A 530 -1.27 -33.06 -2.67
C THR A 530 -1.50 -31.91 -1.69
N LEU A 531 -0.74 -30.82 -1.79
CA LEU A 531 -0.82 -29.63 -0.92
C LEU A 531 -2.25 -29.06 -0.84
N GLY A 532 -2.91 -28.85 -1.98
CA GLY A 532 -4.27 -28.28 -2.00
C GLY A 532 -5.30 -29.13 -1.26
N PHE A 533 -5.19 -30.45 -1.32
CA PHE A 533 -6.11 -31.36 -0.62
C PHE A 533 -5.90 -31.34 0.90
N GLN A 534 -4.66 -31.16 1.37
CA GLN A 534 -4.32 -31.19 2.79
C GLN A 534 -4.83 -29.95 3.54
N PHE A 535 -4.80 -28.77 2.91
CA PHE A 535 -5.19 -27.50 3.55
C PHE A 535 -6.60 -27.04 3.22
N LYS A 536 -7.28 -27.64 2.22
CA LYS A 536 -8.67 -27.31 1.87
C LYS A 536 -9.64 -27.27 3.07
N PRO A 537 -9.65 -28.27 3.99
CA PRO A 537 -10.62 -28.30 5.08
C PRO A 537 -10.53 -27.09 6.04
N HIS A 538 -9.41 -26.38 6.02
CA HIS A 538 -9.10 -25.27 6.92
C HIS A 538 -9.13 -23.91 6.22
N LEU A 539 -9.50 -23.85 4.94
CA LEU A 539 -9.50 -22.63 4.13
C LEU A 539 -10.94 -22.13 3.86
N PRO A 540 -11.24 -20.83 4.05
CA PRO A 540 -12.54 -20.24 3.74
C PRO A 540 -12.66 -19.87 2.24
N LEU A 541 -12.27 -20.77 1.34
CA LEU A 541 -12.25 -20.54 -0.11
C LEU A 541 -13.32 -21.36 -0.84
N LYS A 542 -13.87 -20.81 -1.92
CA LYS A 542 -14.82 -21.51 -2.79
C LYS A 542 -14.17 -22.73 -3.46
N ASP A 543 -14.95 -23.79 -3.66
CA ASP A 543 -14.51 -25.01 -4.33
C ASP A 543 -13.90 -24.69 -5.71
N GLY A 544 -12.63 -25.08 -5.89
CA GLY A 544 -11.87 -24.90 -7.14
C GLY A 544 -10.63 -24.00 -7.01
N VAL A 545 -10.66 -23.00 -6.13
CA VAL A 545 -9.54 -22.03 -5.96
C VAL A 545 -8.50 -22.49 -4.93
N ALA A 546 -8.90 -23.39 -4.03
CA ALA A 546 -8.04 -23.91 -2.96
C ALA A 546 -6.97 -24.93 -3.42
N TYR A 547 -6.85 -25.18 -4.74
CA TYR A 547 -5.94 -26.18 -5.29
C TYR A 547 -4.81 -25.53 -6.10
N PHE A 548 -3.63 -26.18 -6.09
CA PHE A 548 -2.47 -25.78 -6.89
C PHE A 548 -2.27 -26.63 -8.16
N VAL A 549 -3.25 -27.46 -8.49
CA VAL A 549 -3.17 -28.46 -9.57
C VAL A 549 -3.03 -27.78 -10.94
N ASP A 550 -3.55 -26.57 -11.09
CA ASP A 550 -3.49 -25.78 -12.32
C ASP A 550 -2.06 -25.30 -12.65
N LEU A 551 -1.18 -25.16 -11.64
CA LEU A 551 0.23 -24.83 -11.84
C LEU A 551 1.07 -26.02 -12.30
N VAL A 552 0.63 -27.25 -11.99
CA VAL A 552 1.39 -28.50 -12.23
C VAL A 552 1.82 -28.67 -13.70
N PRO A 553 0.95 -28.48 -14.72
CA PRO A 553 1.36 -28.57 -16.11
C PRO A 553 2.41 -27.53 -16.49
N GLY A 554 2.34 -26.32 -15.92
CA GLY A 554 3.30 -25.24 -16.16
C GLY A 554 4.70 -25.64 -15.70
N PHE A 555 4.84 -26.07 -14.45
CA PHE A 555 6.11 -26.54 -13.90
C PHE A 555 6.69 -27.75 -14.65
N ARG A 556 5.85 -28.73 -15.01
CA ARG A 556 6.31 -29.90 -15.79
C ARG A 556 6.85 -29.50 -17.17
N ARG A 557 6.17 -28.57 -17.85
CA ARG A 557 6.65 -28.03 -19.14
C ARG A 557 7.94 -27.25 -18.98
N LEU A 558 8.05 -26.38 -17.97
CA LEU A 558 9.26 -25.61 -17.68
C LEU A 558 10.47 -26.53 -17.47
N GLY A 559 10.35 -27.53 -16.59
CA GLY A 559 11.41 -28.50 -16.33
C GLY A 559 11.76 -29.36 -17.56
N ALA A 560 10.77 -29.76 -18.36
CA ALA A 560 11.01 -30.53 -19.59
C ALA A 560 11.71 -29.70 -20.67
N ARG A 561 11.30 -28.44 -20.87
CA ARG A 561 11.91 -27.53 -21.86
C ARG A 561 13.39 -27.31 -21.59
N CYS A 562 13.75 -26.97 -20.36
CA CYS A 562 15.15 -26.76 -19.96
C CYS A 562 16.02 -27.99 -20.24
N PHE A 563 15.54 -29.18 -19.85
CA PHE A 563 16.28 -30.42 -20.09
C PHE A 563 16.39 -30.78 -21.57
N VAL A 564 15.31 -30.60 -22.34
CA VAL A 564 15.32 -30.86 -23.80
C VAL A 564 16.25 -29.90 -24.54
N ALA A 565 16.29 -28.63 -24.15
CA ALA A 565 17.23 -27.66 -24.70
C ALA A 565 18.68 -28.12 -24.50
N GLN A 566 19.04 -28.53 -23.27
CA GLN A 566 20.37 -29.07 -22.99
C GLN A 566 20.66 -30.36 -23.79
N MET A 567 19.67 -31.24 -23.93
CA MET A 567 19.81 -32.45 -24.75
C MET A 567 20.08 -32.12 -26.22
N ASN A 568 19.49 -31.05 -26.77
CA ASN A 568 19.75 -30.62 -28.14
C ASN A 568 21.16 -30.04 -28.30
N VAL A 569 21.67 -29.31 -27.32
CA VAL A 569 23.08 -28.87 -27.29
C VAL A 569 24.02 -30.07 -27.32
N GLN A 570 23.78 -31.08 -26.48
CA GLN A 570 24.61 -32.29 -26.46
C GLN A 570 24.53 -33.09 -27.76
N LYS A 571 23.34 -33.17 -28.39
CA LYS A 571 23.21 -33.77 -29.73
C LYS A 571 24.03 -33.03 -30.78
N ALA A 572 23.97 -31.70 -30.81
CA ALA A 572 24.72 -30.89 -31.76
C ALA A 572 26.23 -31.11 -31.61
N GLU A 573 26.73 -31.10 -30.37
CA GLU A 573 28.15 -31.36 -30.08
C GLU A 573 28.59 -32.78 -30.52
N MET A 574 27.73 -33.79 -30.34
CA MET A 574 28.01 -35.15 -30.80
C MET A 574 28.06 -35.25 -32.34
N LEU A 575 27.13 -34.59 -33.03
CA LEU A 575 27.09 -34.56 -34.50
C LEU A 575 28.30 -33.81 -35.08
N GLU A 576 28.72 -32.71 -34.45
CA GLU A 576 29.93 -31.98 -34.82
C GLU A 576 31.19 -32.85 -34.70
N ARG A 577 31.33 -33.58 -33.58
CA ARG A 577 32.44 -34.53 -33.39
C ARG A 577 32.43 -35.65 -34.44
N LEU A 578 31.26 -36.18 -34.79
CA LEU A 578 31.13 -37.19 -35.85
C LEU A 578 31.42 -36.63 -37.24
N SER A 579 31.10 -35.36 -37.51
CA SER A 579 31.39 -34.72 -38.79
C SER A 579 32.89 -34.62 -39.10
N THR A 580 33.73 -34.60 -38.05
CA THR A 580 35.20 -34.60 -38.18
C THR A 580 35.72 -35.88 -38.85
N ALA A 581 34.94 -36.97 -38.83
CA ALA A 581 35.27 -38.24 -39.47
C ALA A 581 35.14 -38.24 -41.01
N ARG A 582 35.07 -37.06 -41.65
CA ARG A 582 35.03 -36.89 -43.12
C ARG A 582 34.03 -37.83 -43.82
N ASN A 583 32.82 -37.96 -43.26
CA ASN A 583 31.75 -38.83 -43.75
C ASN A 583 32.07 -40.34 -43.81
N PHE A 584 33.14 -40.81 -43.14
CA PHE A 584 33.56 -42.22 -43.14
C PHE A 584 33.91 -42.79 -44.52
N SER A 585 34.34 -41.94 -45.45
CA SER A 585 34.85 -42.34 -46.78
C SER A 585 36.37 -42.55 -46.76
N ASN A 586 36.90 -43.44 -47.63
CA ASN A 586 38.33 -43.72 -47.81
C ASN A 586 39.03 -44.09 -46.49
N LEU A 587 38.57 -45.18 -45.86
CA LEU A 587 39.11 -45.72 -44.60
C LEU A 587 40.25 -46.71 -44.84
N ASP A 588 40.63 -46.93 -46.10
CA ASP A 588 41.85 -47.60 -46.53
C ASP A 588 43.11 -46.80 -46.13
N ASP A 589 43.01 -45.46 -46.08
CA ASP A 589 44.01 -44.57 -45.51
C ASP A 589 43.99 -44.63 -43.97
N GLU A 590 45.12 -45.05 -43.38
CA GLU A 590 45.29 -45.18 -41.92
C GLU A 590 45.04 -43.86 -41.17
N ASP A 591 45.34 -42.71 -41.79
CA ASP A 591 45.09 -41.41 -41.16
C ASP A 591 43.59 -41.13 -41.04
N ASN A 592 42.82 -41.40 -42.11
CA ASN A 592 41.36 -41.23 -42.12
C ASN A 592 40.68 -42.24 -41.18
N TYR A 593 41.14 -43.50 -41.16
CA TYR A 593 40.64 -44.50 -40.22
C TYR A 593 40.90 -44.10 -38.77
N SER A 594 42.11 -43.60 -38.46
CA SER A 594 42.47 -43.10 -37.14
C SER A 594 41.56 -41.96 -36.70
N VAL A 595 41.28 -40.99 -37.58
CA VAL A 595 40.36 -39.87 -37.30
C VAL A 595 38.93 -40.37 -37.07
N ALA A 596 38.40 -41.27 -37.90
CA ALA A 596 37.06 -41.84 -37.73
C ALA A 596 36.92 -42.65 -36.43
N SER A 597 37.92 -43.47 -36.12
CA SER A 597 37.99 -44.26 -34.90
C SER A 597 38.09 -43.37 -33.65
N LYS A 598 38.86 -42.28 -33.73
CA LYS A 598 38.96 -41.27 -32.67
C LYS A 598 37.64 -40.52 -32.48
N ALA A 599 36.94 -40.15 -33.54
CA ALA A 599 35.63 -39.48 -33.46
C ALA A 599 34.60 -40.35 -32.72
N ILE A 600 34.48 -41.63 -33.07
CA ILE A 600 33.57 -42.57 -32.38
C ILE A 600 33.94 -42.73 -30.91
N ARG A 601 35.23 -42.95 -30.61
CA ARG A 601 35.69 -43.05 -29.20
C ARG A 601 35.44 -41.76 -28.42
N GLN A 602 35.59 -40.59 -29.04
CA GLN A 602 35.30 -39.30 -28.41
C GLN A 602 33.82 -39.14 -28.07
N VAL A 603 32.92 -39.59 -28.95
CA VAL A 603 31.47 -39.57 -28.71
C VAL A 603 31.10 -40.47 -27.54
N ILE A 604 31.62 -41.71 -27.52
CA ILE A 604 31.41 -42.65 -26.41
C ILE A 604 31.98 -42.08 -25.10
N HIS A 605 33.16 -41.46 -25.15
CA HIS A 605 33.76 -40.82 -24.00
C HIS A 605 32.92 -39.64 -23.47
N GLN A 606 32.37 -38.81 -24.37
CA GLN A 606 31.45 -37.73 -23.99
C GLN A 606 30.19 -38.29 -23.33
N LEU A 607 29.60 -39.35 -23.88
CA LEU A 607 28.45 -40.03 -23.29
C LEU A 607 28.77 -40.59 -21.90
N ARG A 608 29.94 -41.20 -21.69
CA ARG A 608 30.38 -41.67 -20.36
C ARG A 608 30.56 -40.50 -19.39
N ARG A 609 31.11 -39.37 -19.83
CA ARG A 609 31.25 -38.16 -19.01
C ARG A 609 29.89 -37.60 -18.60
N LEU A 610 28.96 -37.45 -19.54
CA LEU A 610 27.58 -37.03 -19.26
C LEU A 610 26.88 -38.02 -18.33
N GLY A 611 27.09 -39.32 -18.56
CA GLY A 611 26.61 -40.39 -17.71
C GLY A 611 27.05 -40.22 -16.26
N LYS A 612 28.32 -39.90 -16.00
CA LYS A 612 28.81 -39.60 -14.64
C LYS A 612 28.21 -38.33 -14.03
N VAL A 613 27.97 -37.31 -14.86
CA VAL A 613 27.37 -36.04 -14.40
C VAL A 613 25.90 -36.21 -13.99
N TRP A 614 25.14 -37.05 -14.71
CA TRP A 614 23.73 -37.31 -14.42
C TRP A 614 23.48 -38.47 -13.46
N GLN A 615 24.50 -39.30 -13.22
CA GLN A 615 24.47 -40.38 -12.25
C GLN A 615 24.15 -39.81 -10.85
N ASP A 616 23.26 -40.48 -10.12
CA ASP A 616 22.77 -40.05 -8.80
C ASP A 616 22.01 -38.71 -8.77
N VAL A 617 21.83 -38.03 -9.92
CA VAL A 617 21.03 -36.80 -10.04
C VAL A 617 19.65 -37.10 -10.60
N LEU A 618 19.58 -37.71 -11.78
CA LEU A 618 18.32 -37.99 -12.47
C LEU A 618 17.69 -39.31 -12.00
N PRO A 619 16.35 -39.43 -12.04
CA PRO A 619 15.68 -40.72 -11.96
C PRO A 619 16.19 -41.69 -13.03
N VAL A 620 16.34 -42.96 -12.66
CA VAL A 620 16.89 -44.03 -13.52
C VAL A 620 16.25 -44.07 -14.91
N ASN A 621 14.91 -44.01 -14.98
CA ASN A 621 14.20 -44.07 -16.25
C ASN A 621 14.48 -42.86 -17.15
N ILE A 622 14.62 -41.66 -16.54
CA ILE A 622 14.91 -40.43 -17.28
C ILE A 622 16.36 -40.45 -17.75
N TYR A 623 17.29 -40.92 -16.92
CA TYR A 623 18.69 -41.13 -17.26
C TYR A 623 18.86 -42.07 -18.47
N CYS A 624 18.30 -43.29 -18.40
CA CYS A 624 18.45 -44.27 -19.47
C CYS A 624 17.82 -43.77 -20.78
N LYS A 625 16.67 -43.09 -20.69
CA LYS A 625 16.04 -42.46 -21.86
C LYS A 625 16.90 -41.35 -22.46
N ALA A 626 17.53 -40.51 -21.63
CA ALA A 626 18.39 -39.43 -22.09
C ALA A 626 19.65 -39.98 -22.79
N ILE A 627 20.41 -40.84 -22.10
CA ILE A 627 21.62 -41.47 -22.65
C ILE A 627 21.29 -42.29 -23.90
N GLY A 628 20.20 -43.06 -23.88
CA GLY A 628 19.76 -43.84 -25.05
C GLY A 628 19.36 -42.97 -26.24
N THR A 629 18.72 -41.82 -26.01
CA THR A 629 18.39 -40.87 -27.09
C THR A 629 19.66 -40.28 -27.73
N LEU A 630 20.67 -39.95 -26.93
CA LEU A 630 21.94 -39.43 -27.43
C LEU A 630 22.70 -40.51 -28.20
N LEU A 631 22.82 -41.72 -27.65
CA LEU A 631 23.45 -42.85 -28.33
C LEU A 631 22.73 -43.20 -29.63
N ASN A 632 21.39 -43.19 -29.64
CA ASN A 632 20.60 -43.37 -30.85
C ASN A 632 20.89 -42.29 -31.92
N THR A 633 21.17 -41.05 -31.49
CA THR A 633 21.52 -39.96 -32.42
C THR A 633 22.87 -40.25 -33.10
N ALA A 634 23.88 -40.67 -32.34
CA ALA A 634 25.18 -41.06 -32.89
C ALA A 634 25.07 -42.26 -33.84
N ILE A 635 24.30 -43.29 -33.46
CA ILE A 635 24.07 -44.47 -34.28
C ILE A 635 23.31 -44.10 -35.56
N SER A 636 22.29 -43.24 -35.45
CA SER A 636 21.53 -42.79 -36.61
C SER A 636 22.40 -42.04 -37.59
N GLU A 637 23.29 -41.16 -37.12
CA GLU A 637 24.22 -40.44 -37.98
C GLU A 637 25.21 -41.40 -38.65
N LEU A 638 25.80 -42.33 -37.90
CA LEU A 638 26.71 -43.34 -38.46
C LEU A 638 26.03 -44.16 -39.57
N ILE A 639 24.83 -44.68 -39.30
CA ILE A 639 24.05 -45.43 -40.28
C ILE A 639 23.77 -44.57 -41.51
N ASN A 640 23.32 -43.33 -41.31
CA ASN A 640 23.03 -42.43 -42.42
C ASN A 640 24.29 -42.16 -43.28
N LYS A 641 25.46 -41.98 -42.67
CA LYS A 641 26.73 -41.80 -43.41
C LYS A 641 27.09 -43.06 -44.20
N ILE A 642 27.00 -44.24 -43.61
CA ILE A 642 27.27 -45.51 -44.29
C ILE A 642 26.33 -45.71 -45.49
N MET A 643 25.05 -45.37 -45.34
CA MET A 643 24.06 -45.50 -46.41
C MET A 643 24.24 -44.51 -47.57
N MET A 644 25.01 -43.43 -47.36
CA MET A 644 25.33 -42.42 -48.39
C MET A 644 26.59 -42.75 -49.19
N LEU A 645 27.34 -43.79 -48.80
CA LEU A 645 28.53 -44.22 -49.55
C LEU A 645 28.10 -44.95 -50.82
N GLU A 646 28.58 -44.48 -51.97
CA GLU A 646 28.24 -45.05 -53.29
C GLU A 646 28.99 -46.36 -53.58
N ASP A 647 30.25 -46.44 -53.17
CA ASP A 647 31.12 -47.62 -53.31
C ASP A 647 31.89 -47.85 -51.99
N ILE A 648 31.89 -49.09 -51.50
CA ILE A 648 32.57 -49.51 -50.28
C ILE A 648 33.54 -50.63 -50.66
N SER A 649 34.85 -50.41 -50.50
CA SER A 649 35.84 -51.46 -50.73
C SER A 649 35.78 -52.53 -49.64
N ASN A 650 36.35 -53.72 -49.89
CA ASN A 650 36.41 -54.77 -48.86
C ASN A 650 37.18 -54.31 -47.60
N VAL A 651 38.19 -53.45 -47.77
CA VAL A 651 38.98 -52.90 -46.66
C VAL A 651 38.15 -51.89 -45.88
N ASP A 652 37.42 -51.00 -46.57
CA ASP A 652 36.51 -50.03 -45.93
C ASP A 652 35.38 -50.75 -45.17
N GLY A 653 34.84 -51.83 -45.74
CA GLY A 653 33.80 -52.65 -45.12
C GLY A 653 34.25 -53.24 -43.78
N GLU A 654 35.46 -53.81 -43.73
CA GLU A 654 36.01 -54.38 -42.49
C GLU A 654 36.35 -53.29 -41.44
N ARG A 655 36.86 -52.14 -41.89
CA ARG A 655 37.13 -50.99 -41.01
C ARG A 655 35.82 -50.41 -40.46
N LEU A 656 34.78 -50.21 -41.28
CA LEU A 656 33.44 -49.77 -40.85
C LEU A 656 32.80 -50.76 -39.88
N ARG A 657 32.94 -52.06 -40.12
CA ARG A 657 32.49 -53.12 -39.20
C ARG A 657 33.18 -52.99 -37.85
N THR A 658 34.50 -52.81 -37.83
CA THR A 658 35.28 -52.62 -36.60
C THR A 658 34.81 -51.39 -35.81
N LEU A 659 34.50 -50.29 -36.51
CA LEU A 659 33.92 -49.09 -35.91
C LEU A 659 32.52 -49.34 -35.33
N CYS A 660 31.65 -50.06 -36.05
CA CYS A 660 30.33 -50.46 -35.55
C CYS A 660 30.44 -51.39 -34.33
N GLN A 661 31.37 -52.35 -34.38
CA GLN A 661 31.62 -53.29 -33.28
C GLN A 661 32.10 -52.57 -32.02
N THR A 662 32.95 -51.55 -32.16
CA THR A 662 33.36 -50.69 -31.05
C THR A 662 32.14 -50.05 -30.36
N ILE A 663 31.14 -49.56 -31.11
CA ILE A 663 29.91 -49.00 -30.54
C ILE A 663 29.04 -50.09 -29.90
N ILE A 664 28.98 -51.29 -30.48
CA ILE A 664 28.20 -52.41 -29.95
C ILE A 664 28.75 -52.90 -28.61
N GLU A 665 30.08 -52.94 -28.45
CA GLU A 665 30.76 -53.37 -27.24
C GLU A 665 30.78 -52.27 -26.16
N GLU A 666 31.11 -51.04 -26.55
CA GLU A 666 31.28 -49.94 -25.61
C GLU A 666 30.00 -49.14 -25.31
N GLY A 667 29.00 -49.20 -26.18
CA GLY A 667 27.73 -48.48 -26.06
C GLY A 667 26.90 -48.88 -24.83
N PRO A 668 26.73 -50.18 -24.52
CA PRO A 668 26.01 -50.62 -23.33
C PRO A 668 26.68 -50.14 -22.04
N LEU A 669 28.02 -50.05 -22.00
CA LEU A 669 28.79 -49.62 -20.84
C LEU A 669 28.54 -48.15 -20.43
N VAL A 670 27.84 -47.37 -21.25
CA VAL A 670 27.43 -46.00 -20.93
C VAL A 670 26.24 -45.97 -19.96
N PHE A 671 25.43 -47.03 -19.91
CA PHE A 671 24.21 -47.08 -19.09
C PHE A 671 24.52 -47.44 -17.63
N ASN A 672 25.03 -46.46 -16.87
CA ASN A 672 25.34 -46.60 -15.45
C ASN A 672 24.53 -45.62 -14.58
N PRO A 673 23.19 -45.80 -14.48
CA PRO A 673 22.33 -44.89 -13.72
C PRO A 673 22.59 -44.94 -12.20
N LEU A 674 23.02 -46.09 -11.69
CA LEU A 674 23.29 -46.29 -10.26
C LEU A 674 24.79 -46.19 -9.96
N PRO A 675 25.19 -45.70 -8.78
CA PRO A 675 26.59 -45.67 -8.36
C PRO A 675 27.16 -47.07 -8.04
N ASP A 676 26.29 -48.05 -7.77
CA ASP A 676 26.66 -49.46 -7.57
C ASP A 676 26.72 -50.18 -8.93
N GLU A 677 27.93 -50.45 -9.42
CA GLU A 677 28.15 -51.04 -10.75
C GLU A 677 27.49 -52.41 -10.92
N ASN A 678 27.36 -53.19 -9.84
CA ASN A 678 26.80 -54.54 -9.92
C ASN A 678 25.31 -54.54 -10.28
N LYS A 679 24.60 -53.45 -9.96
CA LYS A 679 23.15 -53.30 -10.23
C LYS A 679 22.86 -52.72 -11.62
N ASN A 680 23.89 -52.29 -12.36
CA ASN A 680 23.70 -51.66 -13.66
C ASN A 680 23.55 -52.66 -14.82
N LYS A 681 23.92 -53.94 -14.63
CA LYS A 681 23.88 -54.98 -15.68
C LYS A 681 22.53 -55.06 -16.40
N LYS A 682 21.43 -54.98 -15.65
CA LYS A 682 20.06 -54.97 -16.19
C LYS A 682 19.86 -53.87 -17.24
N TYR A 683 20.33 -52.65 -16.97
CA TYR A 683 20.15 -51.51 -17.88
C TYR A 683 21.04 -51.60 -19.11
N GLN A 684 22.20 -52.27 -19.00
CA GLN A 684 23.11 -52.54 -20.12
C GLN A 684 22.54 -53.61 -21.06
N GLU A 685 21.72 -54.53 -20.56
CA GLU A 685 20.99 -55.51 -21.38
C GLU A 685 19.76 -54.89 -22.06
N GLU A 686 19.11 -53.93 -21.40
CA GLU A 686 17.90 -53.23 -21.89
C GLU A 686 18.20 -52.09 -22.90
N VAL A 687 19.42 -51.96 -23.41
CA VAL A 687 19.80 -50.95 -24.42
C VAL A 687 18.82 -50.89 -25.62
N PRO A 688 18.35 -52.02 -26.19
CA PRO A 688 17.39 -51.99 -27.30
C PRO A 688 16.07 -51.28 -26.98
N VAL A 689 15.67 -51.20 -25.71
CA VAL A 689 14.45 -50.50 -25.27
C VAL A 689 14.62 -48.98 -25.38
N TYR A 690 15.81 -48.48 -25.08
CA TYR A 690 16.10 -47.04 -25.08
C TYR A 690 16.67 -46.53 -26.41
N VAL A 691 17.27 -47.40 -27.21
CA VAL A 691 17.95 -47.07 -28.47
C VAL A 691 17.23 -47.72 -29.65
N LYS A 692 16.42 -46.93 -30.37
CA LYS A 692 15.57 -47.43 -31.46
C LYS A 692 16.35 -48.09 -32.60
N LYS A 693 17.45 -47.49 -33.07
CA LYS A 693 18.26 -48.01 -34.18
C LYS A 693 19.33 -49.03 -33.76
N TRP A 694 19.21 -49.61 -32.56
CA TRP A 694 20.22 -50.54 -32.04
C TRP A 694 20.29 -51.85 -32.85
N MET A 695 19.14 -52.41 -33.19
CA MET A 695 19.08 -53.63 -34.00
C MET A 695 19.54 -53.36 -35.43
N THR A 696 19.14 -52.22 -36.01
CA THR A 696 19.64 -51.73 -37.30
C THR A 696 21.18 -51.68 -37.36
N LEU A 697 21.85 -51.19 -36.30
CA LEU A 697 23.32 -51.16 -36.23
C LEU A 697 23.95 -52.57 -36.21
N LYS A 698 23.38 -53.49 -35.43
CA LYS A 698 23.87 -54.88 -35.35
C LYS A 698 23.77 -55.56 -36.72
N GLU A 699 22.65 -55.36 -37.41
CA GLU A 699 22.46 -55.92 -38.74
C GLU A 699 23.39 -55.29 -39.78
N ILE A 700 23.62 -53.96 -39.78
CA ILE A 700 24.63 -53.32 -40.64
C ILE A 700 26.03 -53.88 -40.40
N SER A 701 26.43 -54.05 -39.14
CA SER A 701 27.75 -54.63 -38.79
C SER A 701 27.92 -56.04 -39.37
N MET A 702 26.85 -56.83 -39.41
CA MET A 702 26.84 -58.13 -40.04
C MET A 702 26.91 -58.04 -41.57
N VAL A 703 26.11 -57.16 -42.19
CA VAL A 703 26.03 -57.00 -43.66
C VAL A 703 27.35 -56.50 -44.26
N LEU A 704 28.08 -55.61 -43.58
CA LEU A 704 29.34 -55.02 -44.07
C LEU A 704 30.45 -56.03 -44.38
N ASN A 705 30.38 -57.26 -43.83
CA ASN A 705 31.31 -58.35 -44.12
C ASN A 705 30.58 -59.68 -44.40
N ALA A 706 29.29 -59.62 -44.77
CA ALA A 706 28.53 -60.79 -45.16
C ALA A 706 28.70 -61.09 -46.65
N ASN A 707 28.56 -62.36 -47.02
CA ASN A 707 28.50 -62.71 -48.44
C ASN A 707 27.09 -62.47 -49.02
N LEU A 708 26.99 -62.41 -50.35
CA LEU A 708 25.72 -62.11 -51.01
C LEU A 708 24.61 -63.16 -50.76
N GLN A 709 24.98 -64.42 -50.50
CA GLN A 709 24.01 -65.47 -50.16
C GLN A 709 23.48 -65.31 -48.73
N GLU A 710 24.36 -65.06 -47.76
CA GLU A 710 24.00 -64.78 -46.36
C GLU A 710 23.06 -63.57 -46.25
N ILE A 711 23.29 -62.55 -47.07
CA ILE A 711 22.43 -61.37 -47.13
C ILE A 711 21.02 -61.73 -47.65
N VAL A 712 20.93 -62.53 -48.72
CA VAL A 712 19.66 -62.98 -49.29
C VAL A 712 18.91 -63.91 -48.32
N ASP A 713 19.64 -64.79 -47.64
CA ASP A 713 19.08 -65.73 -46.66
C ASP A 713 18.55 -64.99 -45.43
N ARG A 714 19.26 -63.96 -44.93
CA ARG A 714 18.78 -63.08 -43.85
C ARG A 714 17.67 -62.12 -44.27
N TRP A 715 17.51 -61.84 -45.56
CA TRP A 715 16.34 -61.13 -46.08
C TRP A 715 15.10 -62.04 -46.05
N ALA A 716 15.27 -63.33 -46.31
CA ALA A 716 14.23 -64.37 -46.27
C ALA A 716 12.92 -63.93 -46.93
N GLU A 717 13.00 -63.45 -48.17
CA GLU A 717 11.82 -63.00 -48.96
C GLU A 717 10.94 -61.97 -48.21
N GLY A 718 11.57 -61.03 -47.51
CA GLY A 718 10.85 -59.96 -46.81
C GLY A 718 10.38 -60.30 -45.39
N LYS A 719 10.70 -61.49 -44.88
CA LYS A 719 10.32 -61.95 -43.51
C LYS A 719 11.50 -62.07 -42.55
N GLY A 720 12.72 -61.90 -43.03
CA GLY A 720 13.92 -62.03 -42.22
C GLY A 720 14.24 -60.80 -41.38
N PRO A 721 15.21 -60.89 -40.45
CA PRO A 721 15.60 -59.80 -39.55
C PRO A 721 16.01 -58.52 -40.30
N LEU A 722 16.60 -58.64 -41.50
CA LEU A 722 16.95 -57.49 -42.33
C LEU A 722 15.72 -56.75 -42.88
N ALA A 723 14.65 -57.47 -43.20
CA ALA A 723 13.43 -56.87 -43.75
C ALA A 723 12.60 -56.12 -42.71
N VAL A 724 12.82 -56.40 -41.42
CA VAL A 724 12.19 -55.70 -40.29
C VAL A 724 12.83 -54.31 -40.09
N GLU A 725 14.14 -54.21 -40.27
CA GLU A 725 14.92 -53.01 -39.97
C GLU A 725 15.19 -52.12 -41.20
N PHE A 726 15.22 -52.68 -42.41
CA PHE A 726 15.55 -51.97 -43.66
C PHE A 726 14.44 -52.01 -44.69
N SER A 727 14.28 -50.92 -45.43
CA SER A 727 13.49 -50.92 -46.65
C SER A 727 14.20 -51.65 -47.80
N CYS A 728 13.44 -52.16 -48.77
CA CYS A 728 14.01 -52.80 -49.96
C CYS A 728 14.97 -51.87 -50.72
N ASN A 729 14.70 -50.56 -50.73
CA ASN A 729 15.52 -49.59 -51.44
C ASN A 729 16.86 -49.34 -50.74
N GLU A 730 16.84 -49.18 -49.41
CA GLU A 730 18.03 -49.06 -48.59
C GLU A 730 18.91 -50.31 -48.76
N MET A 731 18.33 -51.50 -48.64
CA MET A 731 19.09 -52.74 -48.77
C MET A 731 19.67 -52.94 -50.17
N LYS A 732 18.92 -52.59 -51.22
CA LYS A 732 19.45 -52.57 -52.59
C LYS A 732 20.61 -51.59 -52.70
N SER A 733 20.49 -50.38 -52.16
CA SER A 733 21.57 -49.39 -52.18
C SER A 733 22.84 -49.91 -51.53
N LEU A 734 22.73 -50.53 -50.35
CA LEU A 734 23.87 -51.08 -49.62
C LEU A 734 24.55 -52.23 -50.38
N ILE A 735 23.79 -53.11 -51.03
CA ILE A 735 24.35 -54.18 -51.88
C ILE A 735 25.02 -53.60 -53.12
N ARG A 736 24.48 -52.50 -53.67
CA ARG A 736 25.12 -51.83 -54.82
C ARG A 736 26.48 -51.25 -54.44
N ALA A 737 26.62 -50.74 -53.22
CA ALA A 737 27.85 -50.18 -52.69
C ALA A 737 28.89 -51.25 -52.29
N LEU A 738 28.47 -52.39 -51.73
CA LEU A 738 29.39 -53.43 -51.25
C LEU A 738 29.91 -54.38 -52.34
N PHE A 739 29.13 -54.64 -53.40
CA PHE A 739 29.48 -55.66 -54.39
C PHE A 739 29.60 -55.07 -55.79
N LYS A 740 30.64 -55.45 -56.55
CA LYS A 740 30.78 -55.08 -57.96
C LYS A 740 29.62 -55.61 -58.82
N ASN A 741 29.33 -54.91 -59.93
CA ASN A 741 28.26 -55.30 -60.85
C ASN A 741 28.56 -56.68 -61.50
N THR A 742 27.81 -57.70 -61.09
CA THR A 742 27.95 -59.09 -61.55
C THR A 742 26.57 -59.72 -61.71
N GLU A 743 26.46 -60.79 -62.51
CA GLU A 743 25.20 -61.54 -62.67
C GLU A 743 24.67 -62.06 -61.33
N ARG A 744 25.58 -62.46 -60.42
CA ARG A 744 25.22 -62.88 -59.05
C ARG A 744 24.59 -61.73 -58.24
N ARG A 745 25.15 -60.50 -58.33
CA ARG A 745 24.56 -59.30 -57.72
C ARG A 745 23.19 -58.99 -58.31
N ALA A 746 23.01 -59.08 -59.62
CA ALA A 746 21.71 -58.87 -60.26
C ALA A 746 20.65 -59.88 -59.79
N ALA A 747 21.02 -61.16 -59.68
CA ALA A 747 20.14 -62.21 -59.17
C ALA A 747 19.76 -61.98 -57.69
N ALA A 748 20.69 -61.54 -56.84
CA ALA A 748 20.39 -61.23 -55.44
C ALA A 748 19.49 -59.98 -55.29
N LEU A 749 19.75 -58.93 -56.08
CA LEU A 749 18.90 -57.73 -56.09
C LEU A 749 17.45 -58.02 -56.55
N ALA A 750 17.27 -59.00 -57.44
CA ALA A 750 15.95 -59.46 -57.89
C ALA A 750 15.20 -60.24 -56.79
N LYS A 751 15.91 -60.91 -55.89
CA LYS A 751 15.32 -61.62 -54.73
C LYS A 751 14.95 -60.69 -53.57
N ILE A 752 15.49 -59.47 -53.55
CA ILE A 752 15.19 -58.45 -52.54
C ILE A 752 13.97 -57.65 -53.02
N VAL A 753 12.81 -58.26 -52.86
CA VAL A 753 11.50 -57.65 -53.07
C VAL A 753 10.72 -57.84 -51.77
N LYS A 754 9.70 -56.99 -51.59
CA LYS A 754 8.88 -56.95 -50.38
C LYS A 754 7.98 -58.17 -50.26
#